data_AF-A0A8H7G0N9-F1
#
_entry.id   AF-A0A8H7G0N9-F1
#
_cell.length_a   1.000
_cell.length_b   1.000
_cell.length_c   1.000
_cell.angle_alpha   90.00
_cell.angle_beta   90.00
_cell.angle_gamma   90.00
#
_symmetry.space_group_name_H-M   'P 1'
#
loop_
_entity.id
_entity.type
_entity.pdbx_description
1 polymer ?
#
loop_
_entity_poly.entity_id
_entity_poly.type
_entity_poly.pdbx_seq_one_letter_code
_entity_poly.pdbx_strand_id
1 'polypeptide(L)'
;MSSGSEVVLSPIEKLAPQVLSNIGLYAGINCALGPPTDLVALLSSSRALYRVLSYQANQHLWATVFSVKFDTSAVERRLGERWTTSGCIAAEGRKRFSALQRIRRGIVAHSEGGHLADLWVAYLMMLESDGWNESQLIEWANLPAYLYQVVAYRAATPHGSSVLWSSDTEGTALALWLLWMTSSEESIRDEHPQLRAEMRALLHTFLVAGYRYPSTHTPDAHFNLPLCPSQETIAAHCSGPPPKTRRMLHWNHIIKIAAPTLTPAAFLSTSVRIEALQDTVPPQSTGLPADRASADALGLSGKTQKDVDDFQYRVRTRFWERCAKSTRNTCPGSDLVSSKRHDEEWHRLVSCYDPWDPQSTMRGAVYQRGVLAGTWDGRIMLPHSNHFWPMLLNPETPTSAVGISQDRISLEIQEHHCLSPDEPLSAGTDTTGSGDDILNAYLPRGTVIKHVQDGVIAYNPVTGRQTRYETFVPGTDSAPYSAAAMAKLQCTWTSATDRANDDDDGARAYDAHSGALPADQVMPIHDDELWEDTVDHLSSGVNDILITGKTSKEQGDAWGHFTILGRVNPDDDQFGSAGAWIFKGYIHNNTFVGRWRETSTIVDRIGWQANKMLCMPNKTPEPSATSAFGNKRHAKRNQRGKLYMICGNHGTVAFPKAELFSGLVETTWEALYLVEAARQGRIPRIIRRLNSSERQAMIKSGAVFTFSVEESGIQRWTDSILWSPSRIDGNFLVYTEMLERTARPSQKKVVDLKPAFTREETIENKSSLSASSPSNLVKAGGLLKKTVTVTTDGGDLHIVSYYTLADAQSGRLSTVMMEARISSIKLDPSRFIFSRFRYPPTVVLDNRGFISTV
;
A
#
# COMPACT_ATOMS: atom_id res chain seq x y z
N MET A 1 -40.38 33.71 46.13
CA MET A 1 -39.89 34.39 44.91
C MET A 1 -38.45 33.94 44.69
N SER A 2 -38.10 33.52 43.48
CA SER A 2 -36.70 33.35 43.06
C SER A 2 -36.51 34.21 41.81
N SER A 3 -35.81 35.33 41.95
CA SER A 3 -35.46 36.19 40.83
C SER A 3 -34.28 35.56 40.10
N GLY A 4 -34.57 34.77 39.06
CA GLY A 4 -33.53 34.28 38.15
C GLY A 4 -32.83 35.48 37.51
N SER A 5 -31.58 35.69 37.88
CA SER A 5 -30.74 36.74 37.28
C SER A 5 -30.51 36.39 35.81
N GLU A 6 -31.03 37.20 34.89
CA GLU A 6 -30.65 37.10 33.49
C GLU A 6 -29.13 37.21 33.37
N VAL A 7 -28.50 36.21 32.75
CA VAL A 7 -27.06 36.22 32.51
C VAL A 7 -26.79 37.23 31.40
N VAL A 8 -26.40 38.45 31.78
CA VAL A 8 -26.11 39.55 30.84
C VAL A 8 -24.87 39.21 30.02
N LEU A 9 -25.09 38.53 28.90
CA LEU A 9 -24.03 38.19 27.94
C LEU A 9 -23.34 39.45 27.42
N SER A 10 -22.02 39.39 27.30
CA SER A 10 -21.21 40.45 26.69
C SER A 10 -21.53 40.64 25.20
N PRO A 11 -21.11 41.75 24.56
CA PRO A 11 -21.37 41.99 23.14
C PRO A 11 -20.83 40.88 22.22
N ILE A 12 -19.69 40.25 22.56
CA ILE A 12 -19.12 39.14 21.79
C ILE A 12 -19.94 37.85 21.95
N GLU A 13 -20.41 37.54 23.16
CA GLU A 13 -21.25 36.35 23.44
C GLU A 13 -22.66 36.43 22.83
N LYS A 14 -23.06 37.61 22.35
CA LYS A 14 -24.31 37.86 21.61
C LYS A 14 -24.18 37.68 20.08
N LEU A 15 -22.98 37.43 19.57
CA LEU A 15 -22.76 37.19 18.14
C LEU A 15 -23.30 35.81 17.70
N ALA A 16 -23.70 35.71 16.43
CA ALA A 16 -24.19 34.45 15.86
C ALA A 16 -23.10 33.35 15.89
N PRO A 17 -23.45 32.06 16.06
CA PRO A 17 -22.48 30.97 16.15
C PRO A 17 -21.50 30.87 14.97
N GLN A 18 -21.92 31.26 13.76
CA GLN A 18 -21.06 31.32 12.57
C GLN A 18 -20.00 32.43 12.68
N VAL A 19 -20.37 33.61 13.20
CA VAL A 19 -19.43 34.72 13.44
C VAL A 19 -18.45 34.35 14.55
N LEU A 20 -18.94 33.73 15.63
CA LEU A 20 -18.07 33.17 16.68
C LEU A 20 -17.12 32.11 16.14
N SER A 21 -17.59 31.25 15.23
CA SER A 21 -16.74 30.23 14.57
C SER A 21 -15.65 30.87 13.73
N ASN A 22 -15.96 31.93 12.98
CA ASN A 22 -14.94 32.66 12.21
C ASN A 22 -13.91 33.37 13.13
N ILE A 23 -14.35 33.97 14.25
CA ILE A 23 -13.44 34.53 15.26
C ILE A 23 -12.54 33.41 15.84
N GLY A 24 -13.12 32.25 16.15
CA GLY A 24 -12.38 31.08 16.61
C GLY A 24 -11.38 30.54 15.57
N LEU A 25 -11.71 30.59 14.28
CA LEU A 25 -10.81 30.22 13.19
C LEU A 25 -9.61 31.16 13.13
N TYR A 26 -9.84 32.47 13.10
CA TYR A 26 -8.76 33.47 13.09
C TYR A 26 -7.86 33.36 14.33
N ALA A 27 -8.44 33.14 15.52
CA ALA A 27 -7.67 32.86 16.75
C ALA A 27 -6.89 31.53 16.66
N GLY A 28 -7.43 30.50 15.99
CA GLY A 28 -6.77 29.21 15.81
C GLY A 28 -5.59 29.24 14.83
N ILE A 29 -5.59 30.16 13.87
CA ILE A 29 -4.58 30.26 12.80
C ILE A 29 -3.62 31.45 12.95
N ASN A 30 -3.79 32.28 13.99
CA ASN A 30 -2.97 33.47 14.26
C ASN A 30 -1.45 33.16 14.27
N CYS A 31 -1.06 32.06 14.92
CA CYS A 31 0.24 31.42 14.72
C CYS A 31 0.12 30.34 13.64
N ALA A 32 0.92 30.43 12.58
CA ALA A 32 0.91 29.46 11.48
C ALA A 32 1.35 28.05 11.94
N LEU A 33 2.49 27.94 12.63
CA LEU A 33 2.97 26.68 13.22
C LEU A 33 2.50 26.51 14.68
N GLY A 34 2.60 25.29 15.20
CA GLY A 34 2.25 24.95 16.58
C GLY A 34 0.73 24.84 16.84
N PRO A 35 0.34 24.47 18.08
CA PRO A 35 -1.06 24.34 18.49
C PRO A 35 -1.79 25.69 18.51
N PRO A 36 -3.14 25.69 18.35
CA PRO A 36 -3.96 26.91 18.31
C PRO A 36 -4.16 27.49 19.72
N THR A 37 -3.09 28.06 20.30
CA THR A 37 -3.06 28.57 21.68
C THR A 37 -4.13 29.62 21.95
N ASP A 38 -4.38 30.49 20.98
CA ASP A 38 -5.18 31.69 21.21
C ASP A 38 -6.68 31.35 21.12
N LEU A 39 -7.05 30.33 20.34
CA LEU A 39 -8.35 29.67 20.42
C LEU A 39 -8.56 28.99 21.78
N VAL A 40 -7.54 28.33 22.34
CA VAL A 40 -7.63 27.72 23.69
C VAL A 40 -7.76 28.79 24.78
N ALA A 41 -7.09 29.95 24.63
CA ALA A 41 -7.27 31.10 25.51
C ALA A 41 -8.69 31.70 25.40
N LEU A 42 -9.20 31.89 24.16
CA LEU A 42 -10.55 32.35 23.90
C LEU A 42 -11.61 31.42 24.52
N LEU A 43 -11.44 30.11 24.38
CA LEU A 43 -12.27 29.08 25.00
C LEU A 43 -12.26 29.13 26.53
N SER A 44 -11.13 29.52 27.12
CA SER A 44 -10.97 29.65 28.57
C SER A 44 -11.59 30.93 29.13
N SER A 45 -11.90 31.92 28.28
CA SER A 45 -12.42 33.24 28.70
C SER A 45 -13.92 33.25 29.04
N SER A 46 -14.72 32.37 28.44
CA SER A 46 -16.18 32.33 28.66
C SER A 46 -16.78 30.94 28.48
N ARG A 47 -17.73 30.60 29.37
CA ARG A 47 -18.56 29.38 29.26
C ARG A 47 -19.51 29.41 28.07
N ALA A 48 -19.93 30.59 27.59
CA ALA A 48 -20.76 30.71 26.40
C ALA A 48 -19.92 30.48 25.14
N LEU A 49 -18.73 31.08 25.05
CA LEU A 49 -17.79 30.82 23.95
C LEU A 49 -17.34 29.35 23.92
N TYR A 50 -17.06 28.75 25.09
CA TYR A 50 -16.76 27.32 25.20
C TYR A 50 -17.86 26.42 24.61
N ARG A 51 -19.14 26.73 24.88
CA ARG A 51 -20.30 25.97 24.35
C ARG A 51 -20.46 26.05 22.84
N VAL A 52 -19.85 27.03 22.16
CA VAL A 52 -19.97 27.25 20.70
C VAL A 52 -18.69 26.86 19.94
N LEU A 53 -17.52 26.92 20.58
CA LEU A 53 -16.21 26.78 19.92
C LEU A 53 -15.40 25.57 20.39
N SER A 54 -15.84 24.85 21.43
CA SER A 54 -15.13 23.65 21.91
C SER A 54 -15.14 22.54 20.87
N TYR A 55 -14.12 21.68 20.91
CA TYR A 55 -13.97 20.54 20.00
C TYR A 55 -15.23 19.66 19.92
N GLN A 56 -15.89 19.44 21.07
CA GLN A 56 -17.12 18.65 21.18
C GLN A 56 -18.35 19.32 20.56
N ALA A 57 -18.38 20.66 20.51
CA ALA A 57 -19.50 21.43 19.97
C ALA A 57 -19.33 21.78 18.49
N ASN A 58 -18.09 21.85 17.98
CA ASN A 58 -17.79 22.45 16.69
C ASN A 58 -16.58 21.79 16.01
N GLN A 59 -16.72 20.52 15.63
CA GLN A 59 -15.65 19.78 14.94
C GLN A 59 -15.24 20.43 13.62
N HIS A 60 -16.18 21.06 12.90
CA HIS A 60 -15.90 21.78 11.65
C HIS A 60 -14.88 22.92 11.83
N LEU A 61 -15.01 23.74 12.89
CA LEU A 61 -14.00 24.75 13.24
C LEU A 61 -12.62 24.12 13.43
N TRP A 62 -12.54 23.04 14.21
CA TRP A 62 -11.26 22.39 14.53
C TRP A 62 -10.63 21.69 13.32
N ALA A 63 -11.45 21.12 12.42
CA ALA A 63 -11.00 20.64 11.11
C ALA A 63 -10.45 21.78 10.26
N THR A 64 -11.18 22.90 10.15
CA THR A 64 -10.76 24.07 9.37
C THR A 64 -9.45 24.66 9.90
N VAL A 65 -9.29 24.79 11.22
CA VAL A 65 -8.04 25.24 11.86
C VAL A 65 -6.89 24.27 11.54
N PHE A 66 -7.15 22.97 11.52
CA PHE A 66 -6.13 21.97 11.19
C PHE A 66 -5.70 22.00 9.72
N SER A 67 -6.64 22.01 8.76
CA SER A 67 -6.36 22.05 7.31
C SER A 67 -5.76 23.39 6.84
N VAL A 68 -5.67 24.41 7.70
CA VAL A 68 -4.87 25.62 7.46
C VAL A 68 -3.41 25.48 7.94
N LYS A 69 -3.12 24.49 8.79
CA LYS A 69 -1.86 24.36 9.56
C LYS A 69 -1.09 23.06 9.26
N PHE A 70 -1.67 22.14 8.50
CA PHE A 70 -1.13 20.82 8.14
C PHE A 70 -1.54 20.47 6.70
N ASP A 71 -0.75 19.64 6.03
CA ASP A 71 -1.07 19.17 4.68
C ASP A 71 -2.05 17.99 4.74
N THR A 72 -3.10 18.01 3.91
CA THR A 72 -4.15 16.97 3.83
C THR A 72 -4.20 16.24 2.48
N SER A 73 -3.57 16.79 1.42
CA SER A 73 -3.70 16.29 0.04
C SER A 73 -3.23 14.84 -0.16
N ALA A 74 -2.27 14.41 0.66
CA ALA A 74 -1.78 13.04 0.66
C ALA A 74 -2.89 12.04 1.01
N VAL A 75 -3.75 12.39 1.96
CA VAL A 75 -4.81 11.50 2.49
C VAL A 75 -6.03 11.55 1.58
N GLU A 76 -6.42 12.73 1.12
CA GLU A 76 -7.44 12.92 0.07
C GLU A 76 -7.14 12.14 -1.22
N ARG A 77 -5.86 11.83 -1.50
CA ARG A 77 -5.40 11.10 -2.68
C ARG A 77 -5.21 9.59 -2.45
N ARG A 78 -4.82 9.18 -1.23
CA ARG A 78 -4.48 7.78 -0.88
C ARG A 78 -5.65 7.01 -0.26
N LEU A 79 -6.65 7.73 0.24
CA LEU A 79 -7.74 7.20 1.08
C LEU A 79 -9.05 7.91 0.70
N GLY A 80 -10.18 7.19 0.81
CA GLY A 80 -11.49 7.71 0.36
C GLY A 80 -12.06 8.85 1.21
N GLU A 81 -13.11 9.51 0.73
CA GLU A 81 -13.74 10.69 1.35
C GLU A 81 -14.15 10.50 2.84
N ARG A 82 -14.47 9.26 3.25
CA ARG A 82 -14.74 8.91 4.66
C ARG A 82 -13.59 9.26 5.63
N TRP A 83 -12.34 9.25 5.15
CA TRP A 83 -11.14 9.57 5.94
C TRP A 83 -10.97 11.09 6.13
N THR A 84 -11.66 11.91 5.32
CA THR A 84 -11.52 13.37 5.27
C THR A 84 -12.75 14.12 5.80
N THR A 85 -13.66 13.45 6.52
CA THR A 85 -14.76 14.13 7.21
C THR A 85 -14.24 15.09 8.29
N SER A 86 -15.00 16.15 8.63
CA SER A 86 -14.58 17.08 9.69
C SER A 86 -14.30 16.41 11.04
N GLY A 87 -14.96 15.29 11.35
CA GLY A 87 -14.67 14.49 12.55
C GLY A 87 -13.29 13.84 12.48
N CYS A 88 -12.97 13.18 11.36
CA CYS A 88 -11.68 12.53 11.14
C CYS A 88 -10.52 13.53 11.12
N ILE A 89 -10.66 14.65 10.39
CA ILE A 89 -9.68 15.73 10.31
C ILE A 89 -9.42 16.35 11.70
N ALA A 90 -10.48 16.71 12.45
CA ALA A 90 -10.32 17.33 13.77
C ALA A 90 -9.71 16.36 14.80
N ALA A 91 -10.03 15.06 14.74
CA ALA A 91 -9.44 14.03 15.59
C ALA A 91 -7.94 13.84 15.30
N GLU A 92 -7.57 13.75 14.02
CA GLU A 92 -6.16 13.67 13.59
C GLU A 92 -5.37 14.90 14.05
N GLY A 93 -5.94 16.10 13.94
CA GLY A 93 -5.32 17.33 14.43
C GLY A 93 -5.03 17.32 15.92
N ARG A 94 -5.96 16.84 16.75
CA ARG A 94 -5.70 16.65 18.19
C ARG A 94 -4.58 15.65 18.44
N LYS A 95 -4.49 14.56 17.67
CA LYS A 95 -3.41 13.58 17.78
C LYS A 95 -2.05 14.21 17.42
N ARG A 96 -1.96 14.94 16.30
CA ARG A 96 -0.72 15.58 15.83
C ARG A 96 -0.24 16.69 16.75
N PHE A 97 -1.11 17.62 17.17
CA PHE A 97 -0.72 18.65 18.15
C PHE A 97 -0.19 18.03 19.46
N SER A 98 -0.80 16.93 19.92
CA SER A 98 -0.35 16.24 21.14
C SER A 98 1.03 15.60 20.99
N ALA A 99 1.31 14.98 19.83
CA ALA A 99 2.62 14.39 19.52
C ALA A 99 3.70 15.47 19.38
N LEU A 100 3.44 16.52 18.60
CA LEU A 100 4.34 17.67 18.43
C LEU A 100 4.69 18.30 19.79
N GLN A 101 3.73 18.42 20.71
CA GLN A 101 3.98 18.92 22.07
C GLN A 101 4.88 17.99 22.91
N ARG A 102 4.82 16.67 22.74
CA ARG A 102 5.72 15.71 23.43
C ARG A 102 7.13 15.75 22.84
N ILE A 103 7.23 15.76 21.51
CA ILE A 103 8.47 15.91 20.75
C ILE A 103 9.20 17.20 21.17
N ARG A 104 8.52 18.36 21.12
CA ARG A 104 9.09 19.67 21.51
C ARG A 104 9.55 19.74 22.97
N ARG A 105 8.95 18.94 23.85
CA ARG A 105 9.32 18.87 25.28
C ARG A 105 10.46 17.89 25.57
N GLY A 106 10.95 17.15 24.56
CA GLY A 106 11.98 16.13 24.78
C GLY A 106 11.49 14.91 25.56
N ILE A 107 10.18 14.60 25.51
CA ILE A 107 9.60 13.50 26.30
C ILE A 107 9.88 12.17 25.58
N VAL A 108 11.10 11.66 25.75
CA VAL A 108 11.44 10.26 25.52
C VAL A 108 10.87 9.47 26.70
N ALA A 109 9.62 9.02 26.55
CA ALA A 109 8.88 8.37 27.62
C ALA A 109 9.63 7.14 28.17
N HIS A 110 9.75 7.02 29.49
CA HIS A 110 10.37 5.87 30.16
C HIS A 110 9.52 4.58 30.10
N SER A 111 8.51 4.53 29.23
CA SER A 111 7.66 3.37 28.95
C SER A 111 7.57 3.16 27.44
N GLU A 112 7.79 1.91 27.00
CA GLU A 112 8.15 1.57 25.61
C GLU A 112 7.10 1.97 24.55
N GLY A 113 5.84 2.15 24.95
CA GLY A 113 4.76 2.56 24.04
C GLY A 113 4.71 4.07 23.74
N GLY A 114 5.34 4.93 24.55
CA GLY A 114 5.12 6.38 24.50
C GLY A 114 5.79 7.06 23.31
N HIS A 115 7.13 7.03 23.25
CA HIS A 115 7.91 7.60 22.14
C HIS A 115 7.61 6.92 20.81
N LEU A 116 7.26 5.63 20.83
CA LEU A 116 6.95 4.86 19.63
C LEU A 116 5.69 5.35 18.91
N ALA A 117 4.70 5.87 19.65
CA ALA A 117 3.54 6.51 19.03
C ALA A 117 3.90 7.86 18.37
N ASP A 118 4.79 8.64 19.00
CA ASP A 118 5.24 9.94 18.49
C ASP A 118 6.15 9.81 17.27
N LEU A 119 7.05 8.82 17.25
CA LEU A 119 7.85 8.45 16.08
C LEU A 119 6.96 8.07 14.89
N TRP A 120 5.90 7.30 15.13
CA TRP A 120 4.93 6.94 14.10
C TRP A 120 4.16 8.16 13.55
N VAL A 121 3.69 9.07 14.42
CA VAL A 121 3.00 10.30 13.99
C VAL A 121 3.94 11.20 13.18
N ALA A 122 5.18 11.36 13.63
CA ALA A 122 6.19 12.12 12.89
C ALA A 122 6.50 11.48 11.52
N TYR A 123 6.65 10.16 11.45
CA TYR A 123 6.95 9.46 10.19
C TYR A 123 5.82 9.59 9.16
N LEU A 124 4.57 9.39 9.59
CA LEU A 124 3.41 9.58 8.70
C LEU A 124 3.25 11.04 8.26
N MET A 125 3.49 12.00 9.15
CA MET A 125 3.52 13.42 8.78
C MET A 125 4.59 13.75 7.72
N MET A 126 5.76 13.10 7.75
CA MET A 126 6.77 13.27 6.67
C MET A 126 6.29 12.66 5.35
N LEU A 127 5.69 11.46 5.36
CA LEU A 127 5.14 10.83 4.14
C LEU A 127 3.93 11.58 3.55
N GLU A 128 3.23 12.38 4.35
CA GLU A 128 2.12 13.24 3.94
C GLU A 128 2.52 14.70 3.63
N SER A 129 3.80 15.06 3.74
CA SER A 129 4.24 16.46 3.67
C SER A 129 4.16 17.07 2.27
N ASP A 130 3.43 18.18 2.17
CA ASP A 130 3.50 19.17 1.08
C ASP A 130 4.18 20.48 1.56
N GLY A 131 4.83 20.43 2.73
CA GLY A 131 5.65 21.49 3.31
C GLY A 131 5.23 21.92 4.71
N TRP A 132 3.93 21.94 5.03
CA TRP A 132 3.48 22.37 6.37
C TRP A 132 3.75 21.30 7.43
N ASN A 133 3.55 20.03 7.12
CA ASN A 133 3.80 18.91 8.03
C ASN A 133 5.30 18.83 8.42
N GLU A 134 6.20 18.99 7.45
CA GLU A 134 7.65 19.10 7.68
C GLU A 134 8.00 20.27 8.62
N SER A 135 7.43 21.46 8.39
CA SER A 135 7.71 22.63 9.24
C SER A 135 7.12 22.52 10.65
N GLN A 136 5.97 21.87 10.82
CA GLN A 136 5.44 21.55 12.16
C GLN A 136 6.43 20.67 12.94
N LEU A 137 7.06 19.69 12.29
CA LEU A 137 8.04 18.80 12.92
C LEU A 137 9.41 19.47 13.14
N ILE A 138 9.97 20.10 12.12
CA ILE A 138 11.35 20.59 12.12
C ILE A 138 11.45 21.97 12.79
N GLU A 139 10.67 22.96 12.31
CA GLU A 139 10.76 24.34 12.79
C GLU A 139 10.06 24.53 14.15
N TRP A 140 8.90 23.89 14.34
CA TRP A 140 8.15 24.04 15.59
C TRP A 140 8.45 22.95 16.63
N ALA A 141 8.38 21.66 16.29
CA ALA A 141 8.62 20.62 17.28
C ALA A 141 10.10 20.32 17.56
N ASN A 142 11.03 20.83 16.73
CA ASN A 142 12.46 20.51 16.79
C ASN A 142 12.71 19.00 16.82
N LEU A 143 12.08 18.28 15.89
CA LEU A 143 12.23 16.84 15.72
C LEU A 143 13.71 16.36 15.67
N PRO A 144 14.67 17.05 15.02
CA PRO A 144 16.07 16.62 15.03
C PRO A 144 16.66 16.49 16.44
N ALA A 145 16.41 17.47 17.32
CA ALA A 145 16.88 17.41 18.71
C ALA A 145 16.21 16.28 19.52
N TYR A 146 14.91 16.03 19.29
CA TYR A 146 14.20 14.90 19.88
C TYR A 146 14.78 13.55 19.42
N LEU A 147 15.09 13.40 18.13
CA LEU A 147 15.69 12.18 17.60
C LEU A 147 17.06 11.88 18.20
N TYR A 148 17.90 12.90 18.45
CA TYR A 148 19.16 12.71 19.18
C TYR A 148 18.96 12.25 20.63
N GLN A 149 17.89 12.70 21.30
CA GLN A 149 17.53 12.19 22.63
C GLN A 149 17.04 10.73 22.58
N VAL A 150 16.27 10.35 21.55
CA VAL A 150 15.90 8.95 21.30
C VAL A 150 17.13 8.08 21.02
N VAL A 151 18.11 8.60 20.27
CA VAL A 151 19.39 7.89 20.03
C VAL A 151 20.13 7.65 21.33
N ALA A 152 20.38 8.71 22.11
CA ALA A 152 21.10 8.62 23.38
C ALA A 152 20.39 7.68 24.38
N TYR A 153 19.06 7.78 24.50
CA TYR A 153 18.26 6.88 25.36
C TYR A 153 18.41 5.41 24.96
N ARG A 154 18.29 5.08 23.67
CA ARG A 154 18.44 3.69 23.19
C ARG A 154 19.89 3.18 23.27
N ALA A 155 20.89 4.07 23.28
CA ALA A 155 22.30 3.73 23.44
C ALA A 155 22.71 3.51 24.91
N ALA A 156 22.06 4.20 25.87
CA ALA A 156 22.45 4.23 27.28
C ALA A 156 22.02 2.99 28.12
N THR A 157 21.64 1.87 27.51
CA THR A 157 21.16 0.70 28.26
C THR A 157 22.27 0.00 29.07
N PRO A 158 21.98 -0.51 30.29
CA PRO A 158 22.97 -0.56 31.38
C PRO A 158 24.12 -1.58 31.28
N HIS A 159 24.28 -2.27 30.15
CA HIS A 159 25.27 -3.32 29.93
C HIS A 159 26.15 -3.07 28.68
N GLY A 160 26.07 -1.87 28.07
CA GLY A 160 26.81 -1.53 26.84
C GLY A 160 26.36 -2.30 25.59
N SER A 161 25.46 -3.27 25.73
CA SER A 161 24.84 -3.99 24.62
C SER A 161 23.69 -3.19 24.02
N SER A 162 23.67 -3.12 22.68
CA SER A 162 22.69 -2.37 21.88
C SER A 162 21.36 -3.13 21.74
N VAL A 163 20.80 -3.58 22.87
CA VAL A 163 19.65 -4.51 22.91
C VAL A 163 18.41 -3.84 22.33
N LEU A 164 18.05 -2.64 22.77
CA LEU A 164 16.86 -1.93 22.28
C LEU A 164 16.89 -1.63 20.77
N TRP A 165 18.09 -1.47 20.20
CA TRP A 165 18.27 -1.24 18.77
C TRP A 165 18.16 -2.51 17.93
N SER A 166 18.37 -3.68 18.54
CA SER A 166 18.29 -4.98 17.87
C SER A 166 16.97 -5.72 18.15
N SER A 167 16.29 -5.47 19.28
CA SER A 167 15.00 -6.07 19.64
C SER A 167 13.79 -5.23 19.18
N ASP A 168 13.84 -3.90 19.33
CA ASP A 168 12.82 -2.97 18.80
C ASP A 168 13.22 -2.49 17.40
N THR A 169 13.12 -3.41 16.44
CA THR A 169 13.33 -3.13 15.01
C THR A 169 12.34 -2.11 14.43
N GLU A 170 11.14 -1.96 15.02
CA GLU A 170 10.11 -1.02 14.57
C GLU A 170 10.48 0.41 14.94
N GLY A 171 10.64 0.71 16.23
CA GLY A 171 11.02 2.03 16.69
C GLY A 171 12.43 2.43 16.28
N THR A 172 13.31 1.46 16.04
CA THR A 172 14.62 1.68 15.39
C THR A 172 14.46 2.12 13.94
N ALA A 173 13.66 1.41 13.12
CA ALA A 173 13.48 1.78 11.73
C ALA A 173 12.86 3.18 11.60
N LEU A 174 11.82 3.49 12.38
CA LEU A 174 11.19 4.82 12.41
C LEU A 174 12.19 5.91 12.83
N ALA A 175 13.00 5.69 13.87
CA ALA A 175 13.99 6.66 14.30
C ALA A 175 15.08 6.89 13.24
N LEU A 176 15.58 5.83 12.58
CA LEU A 176 16.58 5.95 11.52
C LEU A 176 16.02 6.61 10.25
N TRP A 177 14.77 6.30 9.87
CA TRP A 177 14.11 7.00 8.76
C TRP A 177 13.88 8.47 9.06
N LEU A 178 13.41 8.82 10.26
CA LEU A 178 13.23 10.22 10.63
C LEU A 178 14.55 10.98 10.75
N LEU A 179 15.63 10.34 11.23
CA LEU A 179 16.97 10.92 11.20
C LEU A 179 17.43 11.17 9.76
N TRP A 180 17.22 10.21 8.85
CA TRP A 180 17.52 10.37 7.44
C TRP A 180 16.74 11.54 6.80
N MET A 181 15.41 11.54 6.96
CA MET A 181 14.49 12.54 6.39
C MET A 181 14.67 13.95 6.99
N THR A 182 15.32 14.09 8.15
CA THR A 182 15.61 15.40 8.76
C THR A 182 17.07 15.84 8.61
N SER A 183 17.95 14.98 8.10
CA SER A 183 19.38 15.28 7.90
C SER A 183 19.62 16.23 6.71
N SER A 184 20.50 17.20 6.90
CA SER A 184 21.12 18.04 5.87
C SER A 184 22.65 17.93 5.90
N GLU A 185 23.32 18.33 4.82
CA GLU A 185 24.79 18.38 4.73
C GLU A 185 25.43 19.15 5.90
N GLU A 186 24.89 20.32 6.21
CA GLU A 186 25.24 21.16 7.37
C GLU A 186 25.11 20.38 8.69
N SER A 187 23.94 19.76 8.96
CA SER A 187 23.71 19.02 10.21
C SER A 187 24.62 17.78 10.38
N ILE A 188 25.07 17.18 9.27
CA ILE A 188 26.00 16.04 9.29
C ILE A 188 27.44 16.52 9.44
N ARG A 189 27.82 17.66 8.83
CA ARG A 189 29.12 18.31 8.99
C ARG A 189 29.36 18.76 10.42
N ASP A 190 28.35 19.36 11.04
CA ASP A 190 28.42 19.94 12.39
C ASP A 190 28.04 18.94 13.51
N GLU A 191 27.77 17.67 13.16
CA GLU A 191 27.46 16.59 14.10
C GLU A 191 28.59 16.41 15.15
N HIS A 192 28.22 16.54 16.43
CA HIS A 192 29.15 16.47 17.55
C HIS A 192 29.96 15.15 17.57
N PRO A 193 31.29 15.16 17.78
CA PRO A 193 32.14 13.97 17.61
C PRO A 193 31.70 12.73 18.39
N GLN A 194 31.17 12.90 19.61
CA GLN A 194 30.64 11.80 20.42
C GLN A 194 29.42 11.15 19.77
N LEU A 195 28.44 11.95 19.34
CA LEU A 195 27.23 11.49 18.65
C LEU A 195 27.60 10.80 17.32
N ARG A 196 28.57 11.36 16.58
CA ARG A 196 29.11 10.77 15.35
C ARG A 196 29.80 9.41 15.60
N ALA A 197 30.41 9.20 16.77
CA ALA A 197 31.00 7.93 17.17
C ALA A 197 29.93 6.90 17.56
N GLU A 198 28.94 7.30 18.35
CA GLU A 198 27.79 6.47 18.75
C GLU A 198 26.97 6.03 17.53
N MET A 199 26.58 6.97 16.67
CA MET A 199 25.90 6.69 15.39
C MET A 199 26.73 5.76 14.49
N ARG A 200 28.05 5.91 14.44
CA ARG A 200 28.92 5.01 13.66
C ARG A 200 28.89 3.58 14.21
N ALA A 201 29.10 3.41 15.51
CA ALA A 201 29.09 2.11 16.17
C ALA A 201 27.73 1.41 16.01
N LEU A 202 26.64 2.19 16.12
CA LEU A 202 25.28 1.73 15.90
C LEU A 202 25.05 1.21 14.48
N LEU A 203 25.24 2.09 13.49
CA LEU A 203 24.87 1.83 12.09
C LEU A 203 25.69 0.68 11.49
N HIS A 204 26.93 0.48 11.97
CA HIS A 204 27.81 -0.62 11.57
C HIS A 204 27.15 -2.00 11.72
N THR A 205 26.37 -2.21 12.79
CA THR A 205 25.65 -3.47 13.03
C THR A 205 24.62 -3.77 11.94
N PHE A 206 23.91 -2.74 11.45
CA PHE A 206 22.90 -2.90 10.39
C PHE A 206 23.50 -3.02 8.99
N LEU A 207 24.77 -2.64 8.80
CA LEU A 207 25.51 -2.89 7.56
C LEU A 207 26.04 -4.33 7.50
N VAL A 208 26.78 -4.75 8.52
CA VAL A 208 27.42 -6.07 8.57
C VAL A 208 26.41 -7.18 8.81
N ALA A 209 25.57 -7.04 9.84
CA ALA A 209 24.54 -8.02 10.20
C ALA A 209 23.15 -7.67 9.65
N GLY A 210 23.08 -6.87 8.57
CA GLY A 210 21.83 -6.44 7.94
C GLY A 210 20.89 -7.60 7.53
N TYR A 211 21.42 -8.80 7.35
CA TYR A 211 20.65 -10.02 7.09
C TYR A 211 19.81 -10.51 8.29
N ARG A 212 20.00 -9.94 9.50
CA ARG A 212 19.20 -10.22 10.70
C ARG A 212 17.99 -9.27 10.83
N TYR A 213 17.83 -8.31 9.92
CA TYR A 213 16.91 -7.18 10.05
C TYR A 213 16.08 -6.97 8.77
N PRO A 214 14.90 -6.33 8.84
CA PRO A 214 14.06 -6.09 7.67
C PRO A 214 14.77 -5.25 6.59
N SER A 215 14.89 -5.81 5.40
CA SER A 215 15.48 -5.16 4.22
C SER A 215 14.55 -5.09 3.00
N THR A 216 13.46 -5.85 3.03
CA THR A 216 12.36 -5.90 2.05
C THR A 216 11.02 -5.96 2.80
N HIS A 217 9.90 -5.66 2.13
CA HIS A 217 8.56 -5.84 2.70
C HIS A 217 8.05 -7.27 2.45
N THR A 218 8.23 -7.76 1.22
CA THR A 218 7.95 -9.12 0.76
C THR A 218 9.16 -10.07 0.95
N PRO A 219 8.96 -11.40 0.94
CA PRO A 219 10.05 -12.38 0.84
C PRO A 219 10.79 -12.26 -0.49
N ASP A 220 12.12 -12.34 -0.48
CA ASP A 220 12.95 -12.12 -1.67
C ASP A 220 13.18 -13.36 -2.56
N ALA A 221 12.49 -14.46 -2.26
CA ALA A 221 12.63 -15.76 -2.95
C ALA A 221 11.33 -16.22 -3.64
N HIS A 222 10.40 -15.32 -3.95
CA HIS A 222 9.13 -15.63 -4.61
C HIS A 222 8.65 -14.51 -5.54
N PHE A 223 8.50 -14.80 -6.84
CA PHE A 223 7.94 -13.87 -7.85
C PHE A 223 6.42 -13.71 -7.70
N ASN A 224 5.72 -14.83 -7.61
CA ASN A 224 4.26 -14.84 -7.68
C ASN A 224 3.70 -14.58 -6.28
N LEU A 225 2.92 -13.51 -6.15
CA LEU A 225 2.13 -13.22 -4.96
C LEU A 225 0.64 -13.15 -5.32
N PRO A 226 -0.29 -13.53 -4.41
CA PRO A 226 -0.01 -14.09 -3.09
C PRO A 226 0.51 -15.54 -3.13
N LEU A 227 1.22 -15.92 -2.07
CA LEU A 227 1.66 -17.29 -1.82
C LEU A 227 0.47 -18.19 -1.43
N CYS A 228 0.57 -19.48 -1.74
CA CYS A 228 -0.39 -20.47 -1.27
C CYS A 228 -0.17 -20.76 0.23
N PRO A 229 -1.23 -20.95 1.05
CA PRO A 229 -1.07 -21.34 2.45
C PRO A 229 -0.26 -22.63 2.66
N SER A 230 -0.28 -23.55 1.70
CA SER A 230 0.54 -24.77 1.72
C SER A 230 2.05 -24.54 1.53
N GLN A 231 2.51 -23.28 1.41
CA GLN A 231 3.92 -22.89 1.30
C GLN A 231 4.47 -22.29 2.63
N GLU A 232 3.80 -22.54 3.76
CA GLU A 232 4.18 -22.11 5.13
C GLU A 232 5.68 -22.27 5.48
N THR A 233 6.39 -23.23 4.89
CA THR A 233 7.79 -23.56 5.21
C THR A 233 8.85 -22.74 4.47
N ILE A 234 8.49 -21.87 3.52
CA ILE A 234 9.43 -21.34 2.51
C ILE A 234 9.88 -19.88 2.80
N ALA A 235 11.07 -19.52 2.32
CA ALA A 235 11.65 -18.17 2.28
C ALA A 235 12.08 -17.48 3.60
N ALA A 236 12.31 -18.21 4.69
CA ALA A 236 12.80 -17.64 5.95
C ALA A 236 14.27 -17.10 5.94
N HIS A 237 15.05 -17.30 4.88
CA HIS A 237 16.53 -17.31 4.95
C HIS A 237 17.31 -16.57 3.85
N CYS A 238 16.85 -15.40 3.34
CA CYS A 238 17.64 -14.58 2.39
C CYS A 238 17.66 -13.05 2.62
N SER A 239 16.54 -12.40 2.95
CA SER A 239 16.48 -10.94 3.22
C SER A 239 16.56 -10.53 4.70
N GLY A 240 16.46 -11.47 5.63
CA GLY A 240 16.11 -11.19 7.03
C GLY A 240 14.59 -11.25 7.24
N PRO A 241 14.09 -11.02 8.46
CA PRO A 241 12.67 -11.12 8.77
C PRO A 241 11.85 -10.00 8.08
N PRO A 242 10.56 -10.21 7.79
CA PRO A 242 9.68 -9.15 7.32
C PRO A 242 9.53 -8.04 8.39
N PRO A 243 9.12 -6.81 8.01
CA PRO A 243 8.95 -5.73 8.97
C PRO A 243 7.80 -6.02 9.94
N LYS A 244 7.91 -5.56 11.20
CA LYS A 244 6.84 -5.70 12.18
C LYS A 244 5.59 -4.94 11.73
N THR A 245 4.43 -5.60 11.75
CA THR A 245 3.13 -4.97 11.46
C THR A 245 2.42 -4.50 12.72
N ARG A 246 1.76 -3.34 12.65
CA ARG A 246 0.98 -2.72 13.73
C ARG A 246 -0.45 -2.44 13.28
N ARG A 247 -1.41 -2.56 14.19
CA ARG A 247 -2.74 -1.93 14.05
C ARG A 247 -2.75 -0.58 14.79
N MET A 248 -3.17 0.50 14.14
CA MET A 248 -3.13 1.84 14.75
C MET A 248 -4.17 2.82 14.20
N LEU A 249 -4.48 3.85 15.00
CA LEU A 249 -5.46 4.89 14.67
C LEU A 249 -4.85 5.98 13.77
N HIS A 250 -5.36 6.08 12.54
CA HIS A 250 -4.94 7.02 11.51
C HIS A 250 -6.20 7.66 10.91
N TRP A 251 -6.31 9.00 10.97
CA TRP A 251 -7.51 9.76 10.56
C TRP A 251 -8.82 9.15 11.09
N ASN A 252 -8.81 8.78 12.37
CA ASN A 252 -9.92 8.19 13.13
C ASN A 252 -10.41 6.78 12.72
N HIS A 253 -9.71 6.09 11.81
CA HIS A 253 -9.93 4.67 11.49
C HIS A 253 -8.70 3.81 11.87
N ILE A 254 -8.85 2.48 11.94
CA ILE A 254 -7.74 1.55 12.23
C ILE A 254 -7.14 1.00 10.94
N ILE A 255 -5.88 1.32 10.67
CA ILE A 255 -5.07 0.65 9.61
C ILE A 255 -4.25 -0.51 10.20
N LYS A 256 -3.98 -1.55 9.40
CA LYS A 256 -2.87 -2.50 9.58
C LYS A 256 -1.73 -2.05 8.66
N ILE A 257 -0.59 -1.67 9.24
CA ILE A 257 0.55 -1.06 8.54
C ILE A 257 1.85 -1.71 9.01
N ALA A 258 2.80 -1.88 8.11
CA ALA A 258 4.15 -2.35 8.41
C ALA A 258 5.09 -1.20 8.80
N ALA A 259 6.01 -1.47 9.70
CA ALA A 259 7.17 -0.61 9.91
C ALA A 259 7.98 -0.50 8.60
N PRO A 260 8.58 0.66 8.29
CA PRO A 260 9.45 0.79 7.13
C PRO A 260 10.70 -0.09 7.28
N THR A 261 11.32 -0.50 6.17
CA THR A 261 12.48 -1.40 6.23
C THR A 261 13.68 -0.71 6.90
N LEU A 262 14.38 -1.44 7.76
CA LEU A 262 15.37 -0.87 8.68
C LEU A 262 16.70 -0.57 7.94
N THR A 263 17.19 -1.54 7.18
CA THR A 263 18.56 -1.48 6.64
C THR A 263 18.83 -0.37 5.60
N PRO A 264 17.86 0.11 4.78
CA PRO A 264 18.11 1.23 3.88
C PRO A 264 18.39 2.55 4.62
N ALA A 265 17.55 2.94 5.58
CA ALA A 265 17.74 4.17 6.36
C ALA A 265 19.06 4.16 7.14
N ALA A 266 19.42 3.03 7.72
CA ALA A 266 20.70 2.86 8.40
C ALA A 266 21.87 3.16 7.46
N PHE A 267 21.82 2.63 6.24
CA PHE A 267 22.89 2.75 5.26
C PHE A 267 22.97 4.12 4.56
N LEU A 268 21.83 4.76 4.27
CA LEU A 268 21.81 6.16 3.82
C LEU A 268 22.42 7.07 4.90
N SER A 269 22.02 6.88 6.16
CA SER A 269 22.57 7.58 7.33
C SER A 269 24.06 7.35 7.56
N THR A 270 24.61 6.19 7.21
CA THR A 270 26.06 5.94 7.22
C THR A 270 26.76 6.62 6.06
N SER A 271 26.18 6.56 4.86
CA SER A 271 26.85 6.99 3.63
C SER A 271 27.14 8.49 3.65
N VAL A 272 26.18 9.33 4.05
CA VAL A 272 26.42 10.78 4.25
C VAL A 272 27.47 11.08 5.32
N ARG A 273 27.58 10.26 6.38
CA ARG A 273 28.58 10.44 7.45
C ARG A 273 29.98 10.01 7.02
N ILE A 274 30.11 9.02 6.14
CA ILE A 274 31.39 8.65 5.52
C ILE A 274 31.80 9.71 4.48
N GLU A 275 30.85 10.19 3.68
CA GLU A 275 31.07 11.24 2.69
C GLU A 275 31.52 12.57 3.33
N ALA A 276 30.89 13.00 4.44
CA ALA A 276 31.33 14.18 5.19
C ALA A 276 32.72 14.02 5.84
N LEU A 277 33.16 12.78 6.12
CA LEU A 277 34.54 12.51 6.57
C LEU A 277 35.53 12.54 5.40
N GLN A 278 35.13 12.09 4.21
CA GLN A 278 35.93 12.20 2.99
C GLN A 278 36.18 13.67 2.60
N ASP A 279 35.30 14.60 2.93
CA ASP A 279 35.55 16.05 2.73
C ASP A 279 36.75 16.56 3.56
N THR A 280 37.12 15.87 4.64
CA THR A 280 38.26 16.24 5.50
C THR A 280 39.55 15.48 5.19
N VAL A 281 39.52 14.51 4.28
CA VAL A 281 40.66 13.62 3.99
C VAL A 281 40.92 13.58 2.47
N PRO A 282 42.05 14.10 1.97
CA PRO A 282 42.32 14.13 0.53
C PRO A 282 42.45 12.70 -0.05
N PRO A 283 42.03 12.48 -1.31
CA PRO A 283 42.06 11.18 -1.96
C PRO A 283 43.47 10.60 -2.04
N GLN A 284 43.62 9.32 -1.69
CA GLN A 284 44.88 8.59 -1.87
C GLN A 284 45.03 8.16 -3.34
N SER A 285 45.72 9.00 -4.11
CA SER A 285 45.87 8.87 -5.57
C SER A 285 47.32 8.71 -6.06
N THR A 286 48.29 8.65 -5.14
CA THR A 286 49.73 8.59 -5.44
C THR A 286 50.09 7.40 -6.31
N GLY A 287 50.62 7.66 -7.50
CA GLY A 287 51.04 6.62 -8.47
C GLY A 287 49.98 6.21 -9.50
N LEU A 288 48.78 6.82 -9.47
CA LEU A 288 47.78 6.64 -10.52
C LEU A 288 48.06 7.57 -11.73
N PRO A 289 47.69 7.19 -12.97
CA PRO A 289 47.66 8.12 -14.09
C PRO A 289 46.70 9.30 -13.82
N ALA A 290 46.89 10.45 -14.46
CA ALA A 290 46.02 11.61 -14.27
C ALA A 290 44.57 11.32 -14.71
N ASP A 291 44.40 10.90 -15.97
CA ASP A 291 43.10 10.65 -16.58
C ASP A 291 43.10 9.38 -17.46
N ARG A 292 41.91 9.05 -17.98
CA ARG A 292 41.70 7.85 -18.80
C ARG A 292 42.53 7.87 -20.09
N ALA A 293 42.75 9.04 -20.69
CA ALA A 293 43.59 9.18 -21.88
C ALA A 293 45.07 8.86 -21.57
N SER A 294 45.58 9.35 -20.43
CA SER A 294 46.91 9.05 -19.92
C SER A 294 47.08 7.56 -19.60
N ALA A 295 46.07 6.93 -19.00
CA ALA A 295 46.05 5.49 -18.71
C ALA A 295 46.05 4.66 -20.01
N ASP A 296 45.13 4.93 -20.94
CA ASP A 296 45.02 4.22 -22.22
C ASP A 296 46.31 4.40 -23.08
N ALA A 297 46.95 5.57 -23.04
CA ALA A 297 48.23 5.84 -23.73
C ALA A 297 49.42 5.06 -23.14
N LEU A 298 49.42 4.80 -21.84
CA LEU A 298 50.39 3.95 -21.15
C LEU A 298 50.03 2.45 -21.20
N GLY A 299 48.88 2.09 -21.78
CA GLY A 299 48.36 0.72 -21.79
C GLY A 299 47.90 0.20 -20.41
N LEU A 300 47.67 1.11 -19.44
CA LEU A 300 47.32 0.79 -18.07
C LEU A 300 45.79 0.70 -17.88
N SER A 301 45.36 -0.29 -17.10
CA SER A 301 43.95 -0.48 -16.70
C SER A 301 43.78 -0.35 -15.19
N GLY A 302 42.62 0.12 -14.74
CA GLY A 302 42.36 0.48 -13.34
C GLY A 302 42.06 1.97 -13.19
N LYS A 303 41.93 2.41 -11.93
CA LYS A 303 41.50 3.76 -11.53
C LYS A 303 42.58 4.82 -11.85
N THR A 304 42.18 5.99 -12.30
CA THR A 304 43.04 7.18 -12.46
C THR A 304 42.81 8.17 -11.31
N GLN A 305 43.68 9.18 -11.16
CA GLN A 305 43.49 10.33 -10.27
C GLN A 305 42.07 10.90 -10.43
N LYS A 306 41.68 11.27 -11.66
CA LYS A 306 40.32 11.75 -12.00
C LYS A 306 39.22 10.79 -11.57
N ASP A 307 39.38 9.47 -11.73
CA ASP A 307 38.34 8.51 -11.31
C ASP A 307 38.12 8.54 -9.79
N VAL A 308 39.20 8.61 -9.01
CA VAL A 308 39.16 8.68 -7.55
C VAL A 308 38.57 10.01 -7.09
N ASP A 309 38.96 11.12 -7.73
CA ASP A 309 38.42 12.45 -7.44
C ASP A 309 36.91 12.54 -7.77
N ASP A 310 36.48 12.00 -8.91
CA ASP A 310 35.05 11.93 -9.28
C ASP A 310 34.26 11.02 -8.31
N PHE A 311 34.82 9.88 -7.88
CA PHE A 311 34.17 9.01 -6.90
C PHE A 311 34.06 9.67 -5.52
N GLN A 312 35.11 10.36 -5.07
CA GLN A 312 35.09 11.07 -3.80
C GLN A 312 34.10 12.23 -3.83
N TYR A 313 34.22 13.13 -4.81
CA TYR A 313 33.50 14.40 -4.79
C TYR A 313 32.15 14.40 -5.50
N ARG A 314 31.96 13.67 -6.61
CA ARG A 314 30.72 13.72 -7.41
C ARG A 314 29.74 12.58 -7.13
N VAL A 315 30.21 11.39 -6.76
CA VAL A 315 29.35 10.22 -6.48
C VAL A 315 28.84 10.31 -5.02
N ARG A 316 27.88 11.20 -4.78
CA ARG A 316 27.34 11.51 -3.43
C ARG A 316 25.96 10.92 -3.18
N THR A 317 25.68 10.66 -1.91
CA THR A 317 24.35 10.36 -1.38
C THR A 317 23.48 11.61 -1.44
N ARG A 318 22.34 11.54 -2.14
CA ARG A 318 21.39 12.67 -2.24
C ARG A 318 20.65 12.86 -0.91
N PHE A 319 20.88 13.97 -0.23
CA PHE A 319 20.14 14.36 0.98
C PHE A 319 18.63 14.51 0.73
N TRP A 320 17.85 14.50 1.80
CA TRP A 320 16.40 14.74 1.74
C TRP A 320 16.09 16.19 1.34
N GLU A 321 15.52 16.34 0.15
CA GLU A 321 14.98 17.63 -0.30
C GLU A 321 13.68 17.93 0.44
N ARG A 322 13.57 19.12 1.04
CA ARG A 322 12.38 19.53 1.81
C ARG A 322 11.26 19.98 0.88
N CYS A 323 10.02 19.65 1.21
CA CYS A 323 8.87 20.18 0.46
C CYS A 323 8.79 21.71 0.63
N ALA A 324 8.67 22.43 -0.49
CA ALA A 324 8.55 23.89 -0.46
C ALA A 324 7.15 24.29 0.04
N LYS A 325 7.08 25.11 1.10
CA LYS A 325 5.80 25.61 1.66
C LYS A 325 4.93 26.22 0.56
N SER A 326 3.86 25.53 0.17
CA SER A 326 2.93 26.02 -0.84
C SER A 326 2.32 27.36 -0.40
N THR A 327 2.61 28.43 -1.15
CA THR A 327 1.90 29.70 -0.98
C THR A 327 0.59 29.62 -1.73
N ARG A 328 -0.52 30.09 -1.13
CA ARG A 328 -1.87 29.97 -1.73
C ARG A 328 -2.06 30.70 -3.07
N ASN A 329 -1.06 31.44 -3.54
CA ASN A 329 -1.09 32.20 -4.80
C ASN A 329 -0.09 31.69 -5.85
N THR A 330 0.76 30.70 -5.56
CA THR A 330 1.65 30.11 -6.57
C THR A 330 0.87 29.18 -7.50
N CYS A 331 0.89 29.46 -8.80
CA CYS A 331 0.39 28.54 -9.82
C CYS A 331 1.18 27.21 -9.75
N PRO A 332 0.55 26.04 -9.97
CA PRO A 332 1.22 24.75 -9.88
C PRO A 332 2.17 24.55 -11.06
N GLY A 333 3.44 24.90 -10.88
CA GLY A 333 4.53 24.34 -11.68
C GLY A 333 4.68 22.85 -11.39
N SER A 334 4.98 22.06 -12.42
CA SER A 334 5.13 20.60 -12.34
C SER A 334 6.23 20.11 -11.38
N ASP A 335 7.17 20.99 -11.06
CA ASP A 335 8.49 20.61 -10.53
C ASP A 335 8.60 20.75 -9.00
N LEU A 336 7.50 21.06 -8.30
CA LEU A 336 7.48 21.21 -6.85
C LEU A 336 7.43 19.87 -6.11
N VAL A 337 8.46 19.64 -5.29
CA VAL A 337 8.57 18.51 -4.36
C VAL A 337 7.37 18.50 -3.40
N SER A 338 6.63 17.38 -3.40
CA SER A 338 5.36 17.19 -2.70
C SER A 338 5.18 15.75 -2.23
N SER A 339 4.15 15.51 -1.42
CA SER A 339 3.81 14.21 -0.81
C SER A 339 3.66 13.06 -1.83
N LYS A 340 3.37 13.38 -3.10
CA LYS A 340 3.26 12.39 -4.20
C LYS A 340 4.49 11.49 -4.32
N ARG A 341 5.69 12.02 -4.02
CA ARG A 341 6.95 11.27 -4.03
C ARG A 341 7.03 10.13 -2.98
N HIS A 342 6.04 10.03 -2.11
CA HIS A 342 5.92 9.01 -1.05
C HIS A 342 4.74 8.07 -1.26
N ASP A 343 3.98 8.20 -2.35
CA ASP A 343 2.79 7.36 -2.57
C ASP A 343 3.17 5.87 -2.74
N GLU A 344 4.28 5.58 -3.45
CA GLU A 344 4.82 4.20 -3.51
C GLU A 344 5.17 3.65 -2.12
N GLU A 345 5.85 4.43 -1.30
CA GLU A 345 6.30 3.99 0.03
C GLU A 345 5.11 3.77 0.96
N TRP A 346 4.11 4.66 0.92
CA TRP A 346 2.84 4.47 1.60
C TRP A 346 2.19 3.14 1.21
N HIS A 347 2.01 2.86 -0.08
CA HIS A 347 1.37 1.62 -0.53
C HIS A 347 2.19 0.37 -0.17
N ARG A 348 3.54 0.43 -0.14
CA ARG A 348 4.40 -0.65 0.38
C ARG A 348 4.08 -0.94 1.85
N LEU A 349 3.99 0.11 2.67
CA LEU A 349 3.73 0.01 4.11
C LEU A 349 2.33 -0.53 4.43
N VAL A 350 1.31 -0.26 3.62
CA VAL A 350 -0.07 -0.73 3.87
C VAL A 350 -0.48 -2.01 3.15
N SER A 351 0.26 -2.47 2.12
CA SER A 351 -0.17 -3.60 1.28
C SER A 351 0.88 -4.65 0.86
N CYS A 352 2.17 -4.44 1.14
CA CYS A 352 3.26 -5.35 0.72
C CYS A 352 3.88 -6.19 1.85
N TYR A 353 3.30 -6.19 3.06
CA TYR A 353 3.84 -6.91 4.23
C TYR A 353 3.28 -8.32 4.44
N ASP A 354 2.19 -8.67 3.74
CA ASP A 354 1.47 -9.93 3.91
C ASP A 354 1.49 -10.68 2.58
N PRO A 355 2.48 -11.57 2.36
CA PRO A 355 2.65 -12.22 1.05
C PRO A 355 1.56 -13.26 0.77
N TRP A 356 0.66 -13.56 1.72
CA TRP A 356 -0.51 -14.42 1.51
C TRP A 356 -1.80 -13.64 1.21
N ASP A 357 -1.82 -12.31 1.36
CA ASP A 357 -3.05 -11.50 1.23
C ASP A 357 -3.41 -11.19 -0.25
N PRO A 358 -4.51 -11.76 -0.78
CA PRO A 358 -5.00 -11.46 -2.13
C PRO A 358 -5.85 -10.18 -2.19
N GLN A 359 -6.31 -9.68 -1.03
CA GLN A 359 -7.46 -8.78 -0.90
C GLN A 359 -7.13 -7.45 -0.19
N SER A 360 -5.86 -7.16 0.09
CA SER A 360 -5.39 -5.91 0.70
C SER A 360 -6.02 -4.67 0.06
N THR A 361 -6.97 -4.04 0.75
CA THR A 361 -7.87 -3.01 0.18
C THR A 361 -7.10 -1.75 -0.25
N MET A 362 -6.18 -1.29 0.60
CA MET A 362 -5.33 -0.12 0.38
C MET A 362 -4.15 -0.38 -0.57
N ARG A 363 -4.19 -1.43 -1.39
CA ARG A 363 -3.14 -1.73 -2.39
C ARG A 363 -3.20 -0.72 -3.54
N GLY A 364 -2.37 0.32 -3.46
CA GLY A 364 -2.14 1.28 -4.54
C GLY A 364 -0.87 1.00 -5.35
N ALA A 365 -0.49 1.94 -6.23
CA ALA A 365 0.72 1.80 -7.05
C ALA A 365 2.01 1.89 -6.21
N VAL A 366 2.91 0.93 -6.43
CA VAL A 366 4.10 0.68 -5.60
C VAL A 366 5.42 0.70 -6.38
N TYR A 367 5.35 0.94 -7.70
CA TYR A 367 6.46 1.23 -8.62
C TYR A 367 6.00 2.05 -9.84
N GLN A 368 6.60 3.21 -10.07
CA GLN A 368 6.40 4.08 -11.24
C GLN A 368 7.25 3.60 -12.44
N ARG A 369 6.68 3.61 -13.65
CA ARG A 369 7.40 3.22 -14.88
C ARG A 369 8.35 4.28 -15.40
N GLY A 370 9.39 3.83 -16.08
CA GLY A 370 10.46 4.64 -16.63
C GLY A 370 11.46 5.14 -15.59
N VAL A 371 11.19 4.91 -14.30
CA VAL A 371 11.97 5.46 -13.18
C VAL A 371 13.37 4.86 -13.13
N LEU A 372 13.61 3.68 -13.72
CA LEU A 372 14.93 3.04 -13.79
C LEU A 372 15.71 3.39 -15.04
N ALA A 373 15.04 3.74 -16.14
CA ALA A 373 15.69 3.98 -17.42
C ALA A 373 16.55 5.26 -17.38
N GLY A 374 17.88 5.08 -17.37
CA GLY A 374 18.84 6.17 -17.23
C GLY A 374 20.22 5.73 -16.74
N THR A 375 21.08 6.71 -16.47
CA THR A 375 22.39 6.49 -15.83
C THR A 375 22.24 6.53 -14.32
N TRP A 376 22.93 5.63 -13.62
CA TRP A 376 22.94 5.49 -12.17
C TRP A 376 24.37 5.37 -11.66
N ASP A 377 24.75 6.21 -10.70
CA ASP A 377 26.07 6.23 -10.07
C ASP A 377 25.93 6.11 -8.55
N GLY A 378 26.81 5.36 -7.90
CA GLY A 378 26.75 5.23 -6.45
C GLY A 378 27.82 4.36 -5.82
N ARG A 379 27.48 3.87 -4.62
CA ARG A 379 28.41 3.25 -3.66
C ARG A 379 27.92 1.86 -3.26
N ILE A 380 28.85 0.91 -3.25
CA ILE A 380 28.64 -0.43 -2.71
C ILE A 380 29.53 -0.64 -1.49
N MET A 381 28.95 -1.18 -0.41
CA MET A 381 29.66 -1.55 0.81
C MET A 381 30.20 -2.96 0.67
N LEU A 382 31.47 -3.17 1.01
CA LEU A 382 32.17 -4.45 0.94
C LEU A 382 32.73 -4.83 2.32
N PRO A 383 32.04 -5.68 3.11
CA PRO A 383 32.54 -6.11 4.40
C PRO A 383 33.71 -7.07 4.20
N HIS A 384 34.79 -6.89 4.96
CA HIS A 384 36.05 -7.60 4.78
C HIS A 384 35.84 -9.11 5.03
N SER A 385 35.96 -9.91 3.97
CA SER A 385 35.55 -11.32 3.95
C SER A 385 36.30 -12.18 4.97
N ASN A 386 37.56 -11.85 5.27
CA ASN A 386 38.36 -12.50 6.31
C ASN A 386 37.81 -12.34 7.74
N HIS A 387 36.93 -11.37 8.00
CA HIS A 387 36.24 -11.19 9.28
C HIS A 387 34.74 -11.54 9.17
N PHE A 388 34.11 -11.28 8.02
CA PHE A 388 32.70 -11.58 7.78
C PHE A 388 32.40 -13.09 7.87
N TRP A 389 33.22 -13.95 7.24
CA TRP A 389 32.98 -15.39 7.28
C TRP A 389 33.12 -16.00 8.70
N PRO A 390 34.17 -15.69 9.50
CA PRO A 390 34.21 -16.07 10.91
C PRO A 390 33.01 -15.59 11.73
N MET A 391 32.50 -14.37 11.49
CA MET A 391 31.33 -13.83 12.18
C MET A 391 30.03 -14.57 11.84
N LEU A 392 29.91 -15.16 10.64
CA LEU A 392 28.78 -16.05 10.31
C LEU A 392 28.90 -17.42 11.00
N LEU A 393 30.12 -17.91 11.23
CA LEU A 393 30.38 -19.21 11.86
C LEU A 393 30.34 -19.14 13.40
N ASN A 394 30.65 -17.98 13.99
CA ASN A 394 30.58 -17.74 15.43
C ASN A 394 29.72 -16.49 15.74
N PRO A 395 28.44 -16.67 16.12
CA PRO A 395 27.51 -15.57 16.41
C PRO A 395 27.94 -14.59 17.51
N GLU A 396 28.83 -15.01 18.42
CA GLU A 396 29.41 -14.16 19.49
C GLU A 396 30.44 -13.15 18.96
N THR A 397 30.86 -13.27 17.69
CA THR A 397 31.79 -12.32 17.08
C THR A 397 31.13 -10.94 16.93
N PRO A 398 31.64 -9.88 17.57
CA PRO A 398 31.00 -8.57 17.51
C PRO A 398 31.09 -7.99 16.09
N THR A 399 29.98 -7.41 15.60
CA THR A 399 29.89 -6.83 14.25
C THR A 399 30.92 -5.72 14.00
N SER A 400 31.42 -5.07 15.04
CA SER A 400 32.49 -4.06 14.98
C SER A 400 33.87 -4.63 14.58
N ALA A 401 34.07 -5.94 14.66
CA ALA A 401 35.31 -6.59 14.18
C ALA A 401 35.37 -6.73 12.65
N VAL A 402 34.24 -6.59 11.94
CA VAL A 402 34.17 -6.76 10.47
C VAL A 402 34.30 -5.40 9.78
N GLY A 403 35.54 -5.00 9.46
CA GLY A 403 35.78 -3.77 8.69
C GLY A 403 35.00 -3.73 7.37
N ILE A 404 34.65 -2.53 6.90
CA ILE A 404 33.90 -2.29 5.66
C ILE A 404 34.68 -1.31 4.78
N SER A 405 34.80 -1.62 3.49
CA SER A 405 35.27 -0.68 2.47
C SER A 405 34.12 -0.23 1.54
N GLN A 406 34.32 0.88 0.85
CA GLN A 406 33.43 1.37 -0.21
C GLN A 406 34.09 1.17 -1.58
N ASP A 407 33.30 0.83 -2.60
CA ASP A 407 33.71 0.90 -4.00
C ASP A 407 32.61 1.57 -4.84
N ARG A 408 32.94 2.06 -6.05
CA ARG A 408 31.96 2.65 -6.98
C ARG A 408 31.16 1.55 -7.67
N ILE A 409 29.88 1.82 -7.89
CA ILE A 409 29.07 1.13 -8.90
C ILE A 409 28.45 2.17 -9.84
N SER A 410 28.48 1.88 -11.15
CA SER A 410 27.99 2.79 -12.20
C SER A 410 27.31 1.96 -13.30
N LEU A 411 26.11 2.36 -13.71
CA LEU A 411 25.21 1.58 -14.55
C LEU A 411 24.40 2.47 -15.50
N GLU A 412 24.43 2.19 -16.79
CA GLU A 412 23.43 2.60 -17.77
C GLU A 412 22.34 1.51 -17.77
N ILE A 413 21.09 1.88 -17.45
CA ILE A 413 19.96 0.96 -17.28
C ILE A 413 18.85 1.27 -18.30
N GLN A 414 18.26 0.22 -18.86
CA GLN A 414 17.10 0.27 -19.75
C GLN A 414 15.95 -0.57 -19.16
N GLU A 415 14.73 -0.08 -19.36
CA GLU A 415 13.48 -0.66 -18.88
C GLU A 415 12.66 -1.12 -20.10
N HIS A 416 12.17 -2.36 -20.09
CA HIS A 416 11.49 -2.97 -21.24
C HIS A 416 10.17 -3.63 -20.80
N HIS A 417 9.07 -3.36 -21.49
CA HIS A 417 7.73 -3.75 -21.05
C HIS A 417 7.12 -4.84 -21.92
N CYS A 418 6.62 -5.91 -21.30
CA CYS A 418 5.75 -6.87 -21.95
C CYS A 418 4.37 -6.22 -22.10
N LEU A 419 3.99 -5.87 -23.33
CA LEU A 419 2.73 -5.20 -23.62
C LEU A 419 1.65 -6.21 -23.99
N SER A 420 0.49 -6.11 -23.32
CA SER A 420 -0.72 -6.87 -23.63
C SER A 420 -1.08 -6.77 -25.13
N PRO A 421 -1.49 -7.87 -25.79
CA PRO A 421 -1.82 -9.19 -25.23
C PRO A 421 -0.64 -10.17 -25.09
N ASP A 422 0.63 -9.74 -25.15
CA ASP A 422 1.74 -10.69 -24.95
C ASP A 422 1.76 -11.21 -23.51
N GLU A 423 1.87 -12.53 -23.35
CA GLU A 423 2.05 -13.15 -22.05
C GLU A 423 3.50 -13.00 -21.59
N PRO A 424 3.74 -12.65 -20.31
CA PRO A 424 5.08 -12.45 -19.77
C PRO A 424 5.90 -13.74 -19.75
N LEU A 425 7.21 -13.57 -19.52
CA LEU A 425 8.11 -14.67 -19.19
C LEU A 425 7.59 -15.37 -17.92
N SER A 426 7.58 -16.70 -17.85
CA SER A 426 7.13 -17.40 -16.63
C SER A 426 8.07 -17.10 -15.45
N ALA A 427 7.61 -17.32 -14.23
CA ALA A 427 8.52 -17.53 -13.10
C ALA A 427 9.39 -18.79 -13.33
N GLY A 428 10.52 -18.90 -12.64
CA GLY A 428 11.50 -19.97 -12.84
C GLY A 428 11.29 -21.24 -12.01
N THR A 429 10.03 -21.71 -11.88
CA THR A 429 9.68 -22.97 -11.22
C THR A 429 10.53 -24.13 -11.74
N ASP A 430 11.19 -24.87 -10.85
CA ASP A 430 11.97 -26.04 -11.27
C ASP A 430 11.10 -27.28 -11.51
N THR A 431 11.49 -28.12 -12.48
CA THR A 431 10.83 -29.40 -12.76
C THR A 431 11.26 -30.51 -11.80
N THR A 432 11.94 -30.16 -10.72
CA THR A 432 12.49 -31.07 -9.71
C THR A 432 11.69 -31.08 -8.41
N GLY A 433 10.74 -30.15 -8.23
CA GLY A 433 9.83 -30.13 -7.09
C GLY A 433 10.43 -29.48 -5.84
N SER A 434 11.50 -28.68 -5.99
CA SER A 434 12.14 -27.95 -4.89
C SER A 434 11.50 -26.58 -4.64
N GLY A 435 10.85 -26.01 -5.65
CA GLY A 435 10.17 -24.71 -5.58
C GLY A 435 11.01 -23.53 -6.05
N ASP A 436 10.58 -22.34 -5.63
CA ASP A 436 11.21 -21.06 -5.96
C ASP A 436 12.30 -20.70 -4.93
N ASP A 437 13.48 -20.27 -5.41
CA ASP A 437 14.61 -19.83 -4.59
C ASP A 437 15.29 -18.55 -5.10
N ILE A 438 16.15 -17.93 -4.28
CA ILE A 438 16.83 -16.64 -4.55
C ILE A 438 17.73 -16.60 -5.81
N LEU A 439 17.83 -17.71 -6.56
CA LEU A 439 18.57 -17.90 -7.81
C LEU A 439 17.70 -18.42 -8.98
N ASN A 440 16.37 -18.56 -8.80
CA ASN A 440 15.41 -18.99 -9.83
C ASN A 440 13.96 -18.54 -9.65
N ALA A 441 13.58 -17.89 -8.55
CA ALA A 441 12.19 -17.70 -8.13
C ALA A 441 11.29 -16.90 -9.09
N TYR A 442 11.82 -16.47 -10.22
CA TYR A 442 11.95 -15.07 -10.58
C TYR A 442 12.03 -15.02 -12.15
N LEU A 443 13.12 -14.69 -12.90
CA LEU A 443 13.22 -15.13 -14.33
C LEU A 443 13.31 -16.68 -14.34
N PRO A 444 13.15 -17.33 -15.49
CA PRO A 444 13.52 -18.73 -15.66
C PRO A 444 15.04 -18.95 -15.63
N ARG A 445 15.45 -19.95 -14.85
CA ARG A 445 16.83 -20.44 -14.77
C ARG A 445 17.41 -20.70 -16.17
N GLY A 446 18.27 -19.78 -16.62
CA GLY A 446 19.06 -19.88 -17.86
C GLY A 446 18.59 -18.96 -18.99
N THR A 447 17.70 -18.01 -18.70
CA THR A 447 17.16 -17.06 -19.68
C THR A 447 18.23 -16.35 -20.50
N VAL A 448 18.01 -16.28 -21.82
CA VAL A 448 18.87 -15.55 -22.77
C VAL A 448 18.11 -14.35 -23.32
N ILE A 449 18.70 -13.16 -23.21
CA ILE A 449 18.14 -11.94 -23.80
C ILE A 449 18.82 -11.64 -25.14
N LYS A 450 18.01 -11.40 -26.16
CA LYS A 450 18.44 -10.89 -27.47
C LYS A 450 17.88 -9.49 -27.67
N HIS A 451 18.75 -8.49 -27.74
CA HIS A 451 18.35 -7.14 -28.14
C HIS A 451 17.87 -7.14 -29.60
N VAL A 452 16.80 -6.39 -29.86
CA VAL A 452 16.22 -6.16 -31.18
C VAL A 452 15.96 -4.67 -31.37
N GLN A 453 15.45 -4.26 -32.53
CA GLN A 453 14.99 -2.88 -32.70
C GLN A 453 13.81 -2.61 -31.76
N ASP A 454 13.89 -1.47 -31.05
CA ASP A 454 12.89 -0.91 -30.13
C ASP A 454 12.49 -1.84 -28.96
N GLY A 455 13.28 -2.88 -28.66
CA GLY A 455 12.93 -3.87 -27.64
C GLY A 455 13.96 -4.96 -27.39
N VAL A 456 13.56 -5.96 -26.62
CA VAL A 456 14.32 -7.18 -26.35
C VAL A 456 13.43 -8.41 -26.47
N ILE A 457 14.02 -9.56 -26.80
CA ILE A 457 13.38 -10.87 -26.77
C ILE A 457 14.03 -11.70 -25.67
N ALA A 458 13.23 -12.17 -24.71
CA ALA A 458 13.66 -13.08 -23.66
C ALA A 458 13.31 -14.52 -24.05
N TYR A 459 14.31 -15.41 -24.07
CA TYR A 459 14.14 -16.85 -24.29
C TYR A 459 14.20 -17.61 -22.97
N ASN A 460 13.12 -18.30 -22.63
CA ASN A 460 13.03 -19.23 -21.50
C ASN A 460 13.51 -20.63 -21.96
N PRO A 461 14.64 -21.17 -21.44
CA PRO A 461 15.12 -22.49 -21.83
C PRO A 461 14.34 -23.65 -21.22
N VAL A 462 13.56 -23.43 -20.15
CA VAL A 462 12.77 -24.46 -19.46
C VAL A 462 11.49 -24.77 -20.25
N THR A 463 10.86 -23.74 -20.83
CA THR A 463 9.62 -23.89 -21.64
C THR A 463 9.85 -23.80 -23.15
N GLY A 464 11.05 -23.39 -23.59
CA GLY A 464 11.35 -23.09 -24.99
C GLY A 464 10.70 -21.78 -25.51
N ARG A 465 10.00 -21.03 -24.66
CA ARG A 465 9.24 -19.83 -25.04
C ARG A 465 10.17 -18.65 -25.38
N GLN A 466 9.76 -17.84 -26.36
CA GLN A 466 10.24 -16.47 -26.53
C GLN A 466 9.13 -15.46 -26.19
N THR A 467 9.45 -14.44 -25.39
CA THR A 467 8.57 -13.31 -25.06
C THR A 467 9.23 -12.00 -25.50
N ARG A 468 8.46 -11.09 -26.09
CA ARG A 468 8.93 -9.77 -26.53
C ARG A 468 8.63 -8.71 -25.45
N TYR A 469 9.59 -7.81 -25.24
CA TYR A 469 9.45 -6.63 -24.40
C TYR A 469 9.83 -5.39 -25.21
N GLU A 470 8.99 -4.36 -25.20
CA GLU A 470 9.24 -3.08 -25.88
C GLU A 470 10.06 -2.15 -24.97
N THR A 471 11.13 -1.53 -25.46
CA THR A 471 11.94 -0.60 -24.65
C THR A 471 11.15 0.67 -24.35
N PHE A 472 11.08 1.04 -23.07
CA PHE A 472 10.47 2.29 -22.62
C PHE A 472 11.39 3.49 -22.90
N VAL A 473 10.82 4.62 -23.35
CA VAL A 473 11.55 5.84 -23.71
C VAL A 473 11.20 7.00 -22.75
N PRO A 474 12.06 7.33 -21.77
CA PRO A 474 11.79 8.40 -20.80
C PRO A 474 11.58 9.78 -21.42
N GLY A 475 10.66 10.56 -20.84
CA GLY A 475 10.39 11.95 -21.23
C GLY A 475 9.56 12.11 -22.52
N THR A 476 8.82 11.08 -22.92
CA THR A 476 7.90 11.11 -24.07
C THR A 476 6.48 10.73 -23.64
N ASP A 477 5.87 11.56 -22.77
CA ASP A 477 4.63 11.25 -22.04
C ASP A 477 3.42 10.91 -22.95
N SER A 478 3.45 11.33 -24.22
CA SER A 478 2.44 11.01 -25.24
C SER A 478 2.72 9.74 -26.06
N ALA A 479 3.96 9.22 -26.06
CA ALA A 479 4.39 8.08 -26.87
C ALA A 479 5.65 7.37 -26.31
N PRO A 480 5.58 6.74 -25.12
CA PRO A 480 6.74 6.12 -24.44
C PRO A 480 7.30 4.84 -25.12
N TYR A 481 6.76 4.43 -26.26
CA TYR A 481 7.18 3.25 -27.03
C TYR A 481 7.14 3.54 -28.55
N SER A 482 7.64 2.59 -29.34
CA SER A 482 7.51 2.64 -30.81
C SER A 482 6.04 2.75 -31.28
N ALA A 483 5.82 3.30 -32.47
CA ALA A 483 4.47 3.47 -33.01
C ALA A 483 3.69 2.14 -33.14
N ALA A 484 4.38 1.02 -33.39
CA ALA A 484 3.77 -0.31 -33.42
C ALA A 484 3.32 -0.77 -32.02
N ALA A 485 4.12 -0.50 -30.99
CA ALA A 485 3.78 -0.79 -29.60
C ALA A 485 2.61 0.10 -29.09
N MET A 486 2.59 1.37 -29.48
CA MET A 486 1.47 2.28 -29.18
C MET A 486 0.16 1.82 -29.87
N ALA A 487 0.21 1.40 -31.14
CA ALA A 487 -0.95 0.86 -31.84
C ALA A 487 -1.47 -0.45 -31.20
N LYS A 488 -0.56 -1.33 -30.76
CA LYS A 488 -0.90 -2.57 -30.02
C LYS A 488 -1.68 -2.27 -28.73
N LEU A 489 -1.25 -1.26 -27.98
CA LEU A 489 -1.97 -0.78 -26.80
C LEU A 489 -3.35 -0.21 -27.15
N GLN A 490 -3.47 0.58 -28.22
CA GLN A 490 -4.76 1.15 -28.63
C GLN A 490 -5.77 0.09 -29.10
N CYS A 491 -5.31 -0.99 -29.74
CA CYS A 491 -6.19 -2.07 -30.22
C CYS A 491 -6.95 -2.80 -29.09
N THR A 492 -6.41 -2.85 -27.87
CA THR A 492 -7.09 -3.48 -26.71
C THR A 492 -8.07 -2.54 -25.98
N TRP A 493 -8.16 -1.26 -26.36
CA TRP A 493 -8.93 -0.23 -25.65
C TRP A 493 -10.25 0.21 -26.32
N THR A 494 -10.69 -0.49 -27.35
CA THR A 494 -11.86 -0.13 -28.19
C THR A 494 -13.23 -0.42 -27.56
N SER A 495 -13.41 -0.12 -26.27
CA SER A 495 -14.73 -0.11 -25.60
C SER A 495 -14.78 0.70 -24.28
N ALA A 496 -14.39 1.99 -24.30
CA ALA A 496 -14.41 2.82 -23.08
C ALA A 496 -14.77 4.32 -23.24
N THR A 497 -14.71 4.90 -24.44
CA THR A 497 -14.62 6.37 -24.61
C THR A 497 -15.96 7.12 -24.73
N ASP A 498 -17.08 6.43 -24.95
CA ASP A 498 -18.36 7.07 -25.32
C ASP A 498 -19.22 7.48 -24.10
N ARG A 499 -18.59 7.92 -23.00
CA ARG A 499 -19.27 8.39 -21.77
C ARG A 499 -18.67 9.65 -21.13
N ALA A 500 -17.87 10.41 -21.88
CA ALA A 500 -17.48 11.77 -21.49
C ALA A 500 -18.49 12.79 -22.06
N ASN A 501 -19.68 12.87 -21.45
CA ASN A 501 -20.66 13.97 -21.55
C ASN A 501 -21.93 13.59 -20.76
N ASP A 502 -22.03 14.01 -19.50
CA ASP A 502 -23.27 14.30 -18.77
C ASP A 502 -22.86 14.84 -17.38
N ASP A 503 -22.59 16.15 -17.31
CA ASP A 503 -22.40 16.88 -16.05
C ASP A 503 -23.77 17.13 -15.39
N ASP A 504 -23.91 16.80 -14.09
CA ASP A 504 -25.00 17.34 -13.26
C ASP A 504 -24.45 17.78 -11.89
N ASP A 505 -24.71 19.04 -11.52
CA ASP A 505 -24.01 19.74 -10.45
C ASP A 505 -24.73 19.55 -9.10
N GLY A 506 -24.23 18.58 -8.31
CA GLY A 506 -25.02 17.87 -7.30
C GLY A 506 -24.72 18.18 -5.83
N ALA A 507 -24.18 19.35 -5.49
CA ALA A 507 -23.71 19.67 -4.13
C ALA A 507 -24.77 19.44 -3.02
N ARG A 508 -24.51 18.50 -2.10
CA ARG A 508 -25.40 18.15 -0.97
C ARG A 508 -24.69 18.24 0.38
N ALA A 509 -24.91 19.32 1.10
CA ALA A 509 -24.54 19.44 2.51
C ALA A 509 -25.42 18.54 3.41
N TYR A 510 -24.85 17.99 4.48
CA TYR A 510 -25.57 17.21 5.48
C TYR A 510 -25.21 17.60 6.93
N ASP A 511 -26.20 17.49 7.82
CA ASP A 511 -26.17 17.99 9.20
C ASP A 511 -25.30 17.17 10.16
N ALA A 512 -24.58 17.88 11.05
CA ALA A 512 -23.76 17.28 12.10
C ALA A 512 -24.49 17.25 13.46
N HIS A 513 -25.12 16.12 13.82
CA HIS A 513 -25.80 15.96 15.12
C HIS A 513 -25.71 14.52 15.70
N SER A 514 -24.60 14.18 16.36
CA SER A 514 -24.55 13.19 17.44
C SER A 514 -23.39 13.47 18.40
N GLY A 515 -23.56 13.17 19.70
CA GLY A 515 -22.67 13.65 20.76
C GLY A 515 -21.37 12.85 20.93
N ALA A 516 -20.27 13.54 21.28
CA ALA A 516 -18.95 12.94 21.46
C ALA A 516 -18.70 12.38 22.88
N LEU A 517 -17.96 11.26 22.97
CA LEU A 517 -17.50 10.63 24.20
C LEU A 517 -16.15 11.19 24.73
N PRO A 518 -15.73 10.85 25.97
CA PRO A 518 -14.48 11.31 26.57
C PRO A 518 -13.19 10.94 25.81
N ALA A 519 -12.14 11.72 26.02
CA ALA A 519 -10.91 11.71 25.21
C ALA A 519 -9.97 10.52 25.48
N ASP A 520 -10.23 9.73 26.52
CA ASP A 520 -9.56 8.49 26.91
C ASP A 520 -10.20 7.24 26.28
N GLN A 521 -11.34 7.38 25.62
CA GLN A 521 -12.06 6.30 24.92
C GLN A 521 -12.43 6.70 23.49
N VAL A 522 -11.43 7.03 22.66
CA VAL A 522 -11.62 7.24 21.21
C VAL A 522 -11.81 5.87 20.55
N MET A 523 -13.06 5.41 20.51
CA MET A 523 -13.46 4.30 19.65
C MET A 523 -13.35 4.73 18.18
N PRO A 524 -12.89 3.85 17.26
CA PRO A 524 -12.92 4.11 15.83
C PRO A 524 -14.37 4.28 15.33
N ILE A 525 -14.52 4.96 14.18
CA ILE A 525 -15.76 4.88 13.41
C ILE A 525 -15.87 3.47 12.82
N HIS A 526 -16.66 2.61 13.45
CA HIS A 526 -16.95 1.23 13.02
C HIS A 526 -18.04 1.15 11.94
N ASP A 527 -18.02 2.05 10.96
CA ASP A 527 -18.78 1.93 9.70
C ASP A 527 -18.02 1.09 8.63
N ASP A 528 -16.98 0.36 9.05
CA ASP A 528 -16.19 -0.55 8.20
C ASP A 528 -17.03 -1.69 7.58
N GLU A 529 -18.28 -1.91 8.01
CA GLU A 529 -19.23 -2.84 7.37
C GLU A 529 -19.87 -2.28 6.08
N LEU A 530 -19.78 -0.97 5.81
CA LEU A 530 -20.48 -0.26 4.74
C LEU A 530 -19.57 0.25 3.61
N TRP A 531 -18.26 0.43 3.86
CA TRP A 531 -17.33 1.05 2.92
C TRP A 531 -16.06 0.22 2.73
N GLU A 532 -15.71 -0.07 1.48
CA GLU A 532 -14.43 -0.71 1.10
C GLU A 532 -13.48 0.38 0.58
N ASP A 533 -12.31 0.53 1.20
CA ASP A 533 -11.29 1.51 0.79
C ASP A 533 -10.47 0.98 -0.41
N THR A 534 -11.14 0.73 -1.55
CA THR A 534 -10.50 0.26 -2.78
C THR A 534 -9.86 1.41 -3.55
N VAL A 535 -8.59 1.26 -3.90
CA VAL A 535 -7.93 2.15 -4.89
C VAL A 535 -8.37 1.74 -6.30
N ASP A 536 -8.95 2.67 -7.06
CA ASP A 536 -9.36 2.42 -8.45
C ASP A 536 -8.14 2.33 -9.37
N HIS A 537 -7.87 1.13 -9.87
CA HIS A 537 -6.77 0.87 -10.81
C HIS A 537 -7.27 0.78 -12.25
N LEU A 538 -7.00 1.80 -13.05
CA LEU A 538 -7.03 1.67 -14.50
C LEU A 538 -5.94 0.67 -14.92
N SER A 539 -6.35 -0.40 -15.64
CA SER A 539 -5.37 -1.27 -16.29
C SER A 539 -4.52 -0.46 -17.26
N SER A 540 -3.30 -0.91 -17.50
CA SER A 540 -2.21 -0.03 -17.94
C SER A 540 -1.37 -0.64 -19.06
N GLY A 541 -1.88 -1.69 -19.70
CA GLY A 541 -1.32 -2.35 -20.88
C GLY A 541 0.00 -3.11 -20.70
N VAL A 542 0.73 -2.86 -19.63
CA VAL A 542 1.99 -3.55 -19.29
C VAL A 542 1.69 -4.70 -18.35
N ASN A 543 2.06 -5.91 -18.77
CA ASN A 543 1.91 -7.13 -18.01
C ASN A 543 3.13 -7.40 -17.11
N ASP A 544 4.31 -6.89 -17.47
CA ASP A 544 5.61 -7.23 -16.87
C ASP A 544 6.74 -6.28 -17.35
N ILE A 545 7.82 -6.10 -16.57
CA ILE A 545 8.88 -5.10 -16.80
C ILE A 545 10.28 -5.75 -16.67
N LEU A 546 10.95 -6.03 -17.77
CA LEU A 546 12.32 -6.57 -17.79
C LEU A 546 13.37 -5.44 -17.80
N ILE A 547 14.47 -5.62 -17.08
CA ILE A 547 15.55 -4.63 -16.92
C ILE A 547 16.85 -5.16 -17.53
N THR A 548 17.48 -4.37 -18.41
CA THR A 548 18.87 -4.62 -18.84
C THR A 548 19.77 -3.47 -18.47
N GLY A 549 21.07 -3.72 -18.30
CA GLY A 549 22.02 -2.65 -18.03
C GLY A 549 23.48 -3.05 -18.19
N LYS A 550 24.35 -2.05 -18.15
CA LYS A 550 25.81 -2.22 -18.30
C LYS A 550 26.55 -1.05 -17.65
N THR A 551 27.75 -1.28 -17.14
CA THR A 551 28.69 -0.19 -16.85
C THR A 551 29.23 0.39 -18.17
N SER A 552 29.46 1.70 -18.23
CA SER A 552 30.11 2.33 -19.40
C SER A 552 31.57 1.86 -19.55
N LYS A 553 32.16 1.97 -20.75
CA LYS A 553 33.55 1.51 -21.00
C LYS A 553 34.53 2.11 -19.99
N GLU A 554 34.45 3.42 -19.76
CA GLU A 554 35.37 4.16 -18.89
C GLU A 554 35.23 3.73 -17.43
N GLN A 555 34.00 3.69 -16.91
CA GLN A 555 33.75 3.29 -15.52
C GLN A 555 34.08 1.80 -15.31
N GLY A 556 33.88 0.95 -16.33
CA GLY A 556 34.27 -0.45 -16.28
C GLY A 556 35.78 -0.67 -16.30
N ASP A 557 36.53 0.21 -16.99
CA ASP A 557 38.00 0.18 -17.05
C ASP A 557 38.67 0.79 -15.80
N ALA A 558 37.91 1.55 -15.00
CA ALA A 558 38.30 2.08 -13.70
C ALA A 558 37.91 1.15 -12.52
N TRP A 559 36.63 0.78 -12.43
CA TRP A 559 36.01 0.16 -11.25
C TRP A 559 35.56 -1.30 -11.47
N GLY A 560 35.57 -1.78 -12.72
CA GLY A 560 35.14 -3.12 -13.10
C GLY A 560 33.86 -3.10 -13.93
N HIS A 561 33.84 -3.91 -14.99
CA HIS A 561 32.67 -4.05 -15.86
C HIS A 561 31.59 -4.88 -15.17
N PHE A 562 30.40 -4.30 -15.02
CA PHE A 562 29.17 -5.05 -14.80
C PHE A 562 28.36 -5.09 -16.10
N THR A 563 27.84 -6.26 -16.45
CA THR A 563 26.61 -6.40 -17.24
C THR A 563 25.49 -6.76 -16.27
N ILE A 564 24.29 -6.24 -16.49
CA ILE A 564 23.11 -6.50 -15.68
C ILE A 564 21.97 -7.05 -16.54
N LEU A 565 21.36 -8.10 -16.01
CA LEU A 565 20.02 -8.56 -16.35
C LEU A 565 19.22 -8.67 -15.05
N GLY A 566 17.98 -8.20 -15.09
CA GLY A 566 17.04 -8.16 -13.99
C GLY A 566 15.61 -7.98 -14.50
N ARG A 567 14.66 -7.82 -13.59
CA ARG A 567 13.26 -7.51 -13.94
C ARG A 567 12.55 -6.94 -12.71
N VAL A 568 11.62 -6.03 -12.98
CA VAL A 568 10.63 -5.50 -12.04
C VAL A 568 9.31 -6.21 -12.35
N ASN A 569 9.21 -7.43 -11.87
CA ASN A 569 7.93 -7.90 -11.37
C ASN A 569 7.64 -7.12 -10.06
N PRO A 570 6.69 -7.58 -9.26
CA PRO A 570 6.97 -8.04 -7.90
C PRO A 570 8.18 -8.98 -7.70
N ASP A 571 9.30 -8.71 -8.42
CA ASP A 571 10.70 -9.07 -8.11
C ASP A 571 11.30 -10.35 -8.79
N ASP A 572 12.62 -10.37 -9.18
CA ASP A 572 13.17 -11.28 -10.26
C ASP A 572 14.79 -11.41 -10.46
N ASP A 573 15.77 -12.42 -10.63
CA ASP A 573 16.12 -13.91 -10.88
C ASP A 573 17.23 -14.59 -9.97
N GLN A 574 18.38 -15.27 -10.31
CA GLN A 574 19.08 -15.78 -11.54
C GLN A 574 20.30 -16.73 -11.35
N PHE A 575 20.62 -17.48 -12.43
CA PHE A 575 21.67 -18.52 -12.65
C PHE A 575 23.16 -18.21 -12.30
N GLY A 576 24.01 -19.26 -12.17
CA GLY A 576 25.48 -19.17 -12.14
C GLY A 576 26.18 -19.06 -13.53
N SER A 577 27.50 -19.12 -13.67
CA SER A 577 28.57 -19.28 -12.66
C SER A 577 29.74 -18.31 -12.89
N ALA A 578 30.67 -18.23 -11.94
CA ALA A 578 31.81 -17.31 -11.85
C ALA A 578 31.44 -15.80 -11.77
N GLY A 579 31.48 -15.24 -10.55
CA GLY A 579 31.42 -13.80 -10.32
C GLY A 579 30.04 -13.15 -10.51
N ALA A 580 28.96 -13.91 -10.23
CA ALA A 580 27.59 -13.40 -10.29
C ALA A 580 27.12 -12.84 -8.93
N TRP A 581 26.55 -11.63 -8.94
CA TRP A 581 26.08 -10.90 -7.76
C TRP A 581 24.62 -10.47 -7.93
N ILE A 582 23.80 -10.75 -6.92
CA ILE A 582 22.43 -10.30 -6.74
C ILE A 582 22.44 -8.86 -6.22
N PHE A 583 21.62 -7.98 -6.78
CA PHE A 583 21.36 -6.63 -6.25
C PHE A 583 19.85 -6.47 -5.99
N LYS A 584 19.45 -6.13 -4.76
CA LYS A 584 18.05 -5.99 -4.34
C LYS A 584 17.74 -4.68 -3.62
N GLY A 585 16.44 -4.37 -3.51
CA GLY A 585 15.92 -3.16 -2.86
C GLY A 585 15.05 -2.30 -3.78
N TYR A 586 14.82 -1.04 -3.40
CA TYR A 586 13.81 -0.18 -4.01
C TYR A 586 14.27 1.27 -4.24
N ILE A 587 13.47 2.02 -5.00
CA ILE A 587 13.72 3.44 -5.24
C ILE A 587 13.04 4.28 -4.16
N HIS A 588 13.81 5.23 -3.66
CA HIS A 588 13.42 6.20 -2.66
C HIS A 588 14.01 7.55 -3.07
N ASN A 589 13.18 8.53 -3.44
CA ASN A 589 13.63 9.89 -3.83
C ASN A 589 14.81 9.89 -4.83
N ASN A 590 14.62 9.33 -6.03
CA ASN A 590 15.63 9.15 -7.09
C ASN A 590 16.92 8.41 -6.66
N THR A 591 16.85 7.66 -5.57
CA THR A 591 17.95 6.89 -4.98
C THR A 591 17.54 5.41 -4.89
N PHE A 592 18.14 4.57 -5.72
CA PHE A 592 17.93 3.13 -5.73
C PHE A 592 18.76 2.49 -4.60
N VAL A 593 18.16 2.35 -3.42
CA VAL A 593 18.78 1.88 -2.18
C VAL A 593 18.47 0.41 -1.92
N GLY A 594 19.37 -0.31 -1.27
CA GLY A 594 19.13 -1.68 -0.82
C GLY A 594 20.39 -2.45 -0.53
N ARG A 595 20.43 -3.72 -0.96
CA ARG A 595 21.44 -4.71 -0.58
C ARG A 595 21.92 -5.53 -1.76
N TRP A 596 23.00 -6.29 -1.59
CA TRP A 596 23.53 -7.20 -2.60
C TRP A 596 24.00 -8.50 -1.93
N ARG A 597 24.01 -9.63 -2.66
CA ARG A 597 24.48 -10.96 -2.21
C ARG A 597 25.23 -11.64 -3.35
N GLU A 598 26.35 -12.33 -3.10
CA GLU A 598 26.97 -13.20 -4.13
C GLU A 598 26.24 -14.55 -4.31
N THR A 599 26.27 -15.11 -5.53
CA THR A 599 25.56 -16.36 -5.89
C THR A 599 26.42 -17.63 -5.81
N SER A 600 27.61 -17.59 -5.20
CA SER A 600 28.46 -18.79 -5.01
C SER A 600 28.19 -19.49 -3.67
N THR A 601 27.68 -18.77 -2.67
CA THR A 601 27.09 -19.39 -1.48
C THR A 601 25.70 -19.95 -1.79
N ILE A 602 25.54 -21.24 -1.52
CA ILE A 602 24.28 -22.00 -1.62
C ILE A 602 23.11 -21.34 -0.88
N VAL A 603 21.90 -21.57 -1.40
CA VAL A 603 20.66 -20.85 -1.04
C VAL A 603 20.37 -20.89 0.46
N ASP A 604 20.50 -22.07 1.07
CA ASP A 604 20.29 -22.38 2.49
C ASP A 604 21.22 -21.62 3.45
N ARG A 605 22.25 -20.96 2.93
CA ARG A 605 23.25 -20.23 3.71
C ARG A 605 23.26 -18.74 3.42
N ILE A 606 23.68 -17.99 4.43
CA ILE A 606 23.89 -16.55 4.38
C ILE A 606 25.15 -16.29 3.53
N GLY A 607 24.97 -15.93 2.25
CA GLY A 607 26.06 -15.51 1.37
C GLY A 607 26.71 -14.19 1.79
N TRP A 608 27.88 -13.90 1.22
CA TRP A 608 28.57 -12.62 1.42
C TRP A 608 27.71 -11.50 0.81
N GLN A 609 27.32 -10.55 1.67
CA GLN A 609 26.26 -9.60 1.37
C GLN A 609 26.41 -8.32 2.20
N ALA A 610 26.02 -7.19 1.62
CA ALA A 610 25.98 -5.90 2.31
C ALA A 610 25.08 -4.91 1.55
N ASN A 611 25.23 -3.62 1.81
CA ASN A 611 24.31 -2.59 1.32
C ASN A 611 24.86 -1.86 0.07
N LYS A 612 23.98 -1.39 -0.81
CA LYS A 612 24.31 -0.69 -2.06
C LYS A 612 23.31 0.43 -2.34
N MET A 613 23.80 1.56 -2.84
CA MET A 613 23.02 2.73 -3.23
C MET A 613 23.46 3.15 -4.63
N LEU A 614 22.51 3.53 -5.48
CA LEU A 614 22.78 4.35 -6.65
C LEU A 614 21.83 5.54 -6.69
N CYS A 615 22.34 6.68 -7.14
CA CYS A 615 21.59 7.89 -7.44
C CYS A 615 21.60 8.07 -8.97
N MET A 616 20.53 8.58 -9.58
CA MET A 616 20.70 9.17 -10.91
C MET A 616 21.57 10.44 -10.81
N PRO A 617 22.45 10.74 -11.78
CA PRO A 617 23.14 12.03 -11.86
C PRO A 617 22.15 13.20 -11.99
N ASN A 618 22.60 14.44 -11.71
CA ASN A 618 21.83 15.62 -12.10
C ASN A 618 21.89 15.77 -13.63
N LYS A 619 20.80 16.26 -14.25
CA LYS A 619 20.75 16.64 -15.67
C LYS A 619 21.53 17.94 -15.91
N THR A 620 22.84 17.93 -15.75
CA THR A 620 23.72 18.92 -16.38
C THR A 620 23.81 18.60 -17.88
N PRO A 621 23.41 19.52 -18.78
CA PRO A 621 23.45 19.25 -20.21
C PRO A 621 24.89 19.32 -20.74
N GLU A 622 25.45 18.17 -21.11
CA GLU A 622 26.68 18.08 -21.91
C GLU A 622 26.43 17.33 -23.23
N PRO A 623 27.22 17.60 -24.28
CA PRO A 623 26.80 17.37 -25.66
C PRO A 623 26.86 15.89 -26.11
N SER A 624 26.04 15.59 -27.12
CA SER A 624 25.92 14.27 -27.74
C SER A 624 27.24 13.72 -28.29
N ALA A 625 27.81 12.71 -27.64
CA ALA A 625 28.97 11.98 -28.13
C ALA A 625 28.55 10.87 -29.13
N THR A 626 28.93 11.03 -30.41
CA THR A 626 28.66 10.05 -31.47
C THR A 626 29.45 8.75 -31.29
N SER A 627 28.83 7.62 -31.66
CA SER A 627 29.43 6.28 -31.57
C SER A 627 30.61 6.05 -32.51
N ALA A 628 31.67 5.40 -32.02
CA ALA A 628 32.70 4.77 -32.85
C ALA A 628 33.05 3.36 -32.31
N PHE A 629 32.92 2.34 -33.15
CA PHE A 629 33.30 0.96 -32.80
C PHE A 629 34.81 0.74 -32.99
N GLY A 630 35.47 0.12 -32.00
CA GLY A 630 36.88 -0.25 -32.08
C GLY A 630 37.21 -1.50 -31.26
N ASN A 631 37.48 -2.62 -31.93
CA ASN A 631 37.80 -3.89 -31.28
C ASN A 631 39.28 -3.97 -30.84
N LYS A 632 39.53 -4.07 -29.53
CA LYS A 632 40.76 -4.67 -28.96
C LYS A 632 40.41 -5.56 -27.77
N ARG A 633 40.96 -6.78 -27.73
CA ARG A 633 40.78 -7.73 -26.63
C ARG A 633 41.87 -7.53 -25.58
N HIS A 634 41.47 -7.27 -24.33
CA HIS A 634 42.30 -7.43 -23.15
C HIS A 634 41.54 -8.26 -22.11
N ALA A 635 42.24 -9.08 -21.33
CA ALA A 635 41.65 -9.94 -20.32
C ALA A 635 41.23 -9.12 -19.08
N LYS A 636 40.01 -8.59 -19.10
CA LYS A 636 39.43 -7.80 -18.01
C LYS A 636 38.72 -8.70 -17.00
N ARG A 637 38.74 -8.29 -15.72
CA ARG A 637 38.07 -8.96 -14.59
C ARG A 637 36.57 -8.67 -14.63
N ASN A 638 35.89 -9.16 -15.66
CA ASN A 638 34.45 -8.95 -15.87
C ASN A 638 33.66 -9.56 -14.71
N GLN A 639 32.88 -8.73 -14.02
CA GLN A 639 31.88 -9.19 -13.05
C GLN A 639 30.51 -9.24 -13.74
N ARG A 640 29.63 -10.15 -13.32
CA ARG A 640 28.28 -10.25 -13.91
C ARG A 640 27.27 -9.87 -12.85
N GLY A 641 26.78 -8.65 -12.92
CA GLY A 641 25.73 -8.17 -12.04
C GLY A 641 24.38 -8.75 -12.44
N LYS A 642 23.51 -8.96 -11.46
CA LYS A 642 22.20 -9.54 -11.65
C LYS A 642 21.21 -8.81 -10.74
N LEU A 643 20.29 -8.06 -11.34
CA LEU A 643 19.56 -6.98 -10.65
C LEU A 643 18.13 -7.39 -10.31
N TYR A 644 17.94 -7.89 -9.10
CA TYR A 644 16.65 -8.36 -8.63
C TYR A 644 16.05 -7.29 -7.76
N MET A 645 15.49 -6.26 -8.41
CA MET A 645 14.81 -5.22 -7.67
C MET A 645 13.66 -5.78 -6.86
N ILE A 646 13.43 -5.16 -5.71
CA ILE A 646 12.40 -5.55 -4.75
C ILE A 646 11.40 -4.40 -4.59
N CYS A 647 10.58 -4.26 -5.63
CA CYS A 647 9.58 -3.24 -5.95
C CYS A 647 8.29 -3.90 -6.49
N GLY A 648 7.67 -4.79 -5.70
CA GLY A 648 6.25 -5.14 -5.79
C GLY A 648 5.39 -4.13 -6.54
N ASN A 649 4.81 -4.49 -7.68
CA ASN A 649 3.68 -3.80 -8.33
C ASN A 649 3.01 -4.69 -9.40
N HIS A 650 2.00 -5.48 -9.01
CA HIS A 650 1.33 -6.37 -9.96
C HIS A 650 0.59 -5.59 -11.06
N GLY A 651 1.06 -5.73 -12.30
CA GLY A 651 0.17 -5.69 -13.45
C GLY A 651 -0.97 -6.68 -13.21
N THR A 652 -2.20 -6.30 -13.56
CA THR A 652 -3.44 -6.96 -13.11
C THR A 652 -3.40 -8.48 -13.26
N VAL A 653 -3.25 -9.18 -12.13
CA VAL A 653 -3.74 -10.57 -12.04
C VAL A 653 -5.22 -10.50 -12.38
N ALA A 654 -5.63 -11.15 -13.46
CA ALA A 654 -7.02 -11.22 -13.86
C ALA A 654 -7.76 -12.10 -12.85
N PHE A 655 -8.20 -11.50 -11.74
CA PHE A 655 -9.09 -12.15 -10.78
C PHE A 655 -10.25 -12.79 -11.55
N PRO A 656 -10.66 -14.02 -11.22
CA PRO A 656 -11.85 -14.60 -11.83
C PRO A 656 -13.01 -13.62 -11.64
N LYS A 657 -13.55 -13.18 -12.78
CA LYS A 657 -14.63 -12.20 -12.83
C LYS A 657 -15.85 -12.83 -12.18
N ALA A 658 -16.58 -12.07 -11.35
CA ALA A 658 -17.78 -12.61 -10.74
C ALA A 658 -18.81 -12.92 -11.86
N GLU A 659 -19.19 -14.20 -11.98
CA GLU A 659 -20.21 -14.64 -12.93
C GLU A 659 -21.60 -14.57 -12.27
N LEU A 660 -22.59 -14.12 -13.05
CA LEU A 660 -23.95 -13.98 -12.58
C LEU A 660 -24.73 -15.26 -12.88
N PHE A 661 -25.18 -15.97 -11.84
CA PHE A 661 -26.26 -16.94 -11.98
C PHE A 661 -27.62 -16.23 -11.87
N SER A 662 -28.66 -16.79 -12.50
CA SER A 662 -29.99 -16.18 -12.50
C SER A 662 -31.13 -17.19 -12.46
N GLY A 663 -32.15 -16.90 -11.64
CA GLY A 663 -33.35 -17.70 -11.44
C GLY A 663 -34.12 -17.26 -10.20
N LEU A 664 -35.34 -17.78 -10.03
CA LEU A 664 -36.16 -17.55 -8.85
C LEU A 664 -35.90 -18.65 -7.79
N VAL A 665 -35.83 -18.24 -6.52
CA VAL A 665 -35.61 -19.14 -5.37
C VAL A 665 -36.75 -18.96 -4.37
N GLU A 666 -37.68 -19.92 -4.35
CA GLU A 666 -38.92 -19.82 -3.57
C GLU A 666 -38.84 -20.65 -2.28
N THR A 667 -38.22 -21.83 -2.36
CA THR A 667 -38.28 -22.91 -1.37
C THR A 667 -36.91 -23.22 -0.74
N THR A 668 -36.93 -23.80 0.47
CA THR A 668 -35.71 -24.32 1.11
C THR A 668 -35.09 -25.46 0.28
N TRP A 669 -35.90 -26.21 -0.47
CA TRP A 669 -35.46 -27.31 -1.31
C TRP A 669 -34.52 -26.84 -2.44
N GLU A 670 -34.91 -25.77 -3.14
CA GLU A 670 -34.08 -25.10 -4.13
C GLU A 670 -32.74 -24.60 -3.55
N ALA A 671 -32.73 -24.14 -2.30
CA ALA A 671 -31.50 -23.70 -1.63
C ALA A 671 -30.50 -24.85 -1.41
N LEU A 672 -30.96 -26.06 -1.09
CA LEU A 672 -30.08 -27.25 -0.99
C LEU A 672 -29.48 -27.61 -2.36
N TYR A 673 -30.31 -27.55 -3.41
CA TYR A 673 -29.89 -27.77 -4.80
C TYR A 673 -28.87 -26.74 -5.28
N LEU A 674 -29.04 -25.46 -4.94
CA LEU A 674 -28.09 -24.40 -5.25
C LEU A 674 -26.74 -24.60 -4.56
N VAL A 675 -26.73 -24.98 -3.27
CA VAL A 675 -25.48 -25.30 -2.55
C VAL A 675 -24.73 -26.45 -3.20
N GLU A 676 -25.40 -27.55 -3.53
CA GLU A 676 -24.71 -28.69 -4.14
C GLU A 676 -24.32 -28.43 -5.60
N ALA A 677 -25.08 -27.64 -6.36
CA ALA A 677 -24.71 -27.16 -7.69
C ALA A 677 -23.45 -26.29 -7.66
N ALA A 678 -23.39 -25.36 -6.70
CA ALA A 678 -22.27 -24.47 -6.48
C ALA A 678 -21.01 -25.26 -6.09
N ARG A 679 -21.14 -26.21 -5.13
CA ARG A 679 -20.05 -27.09 -4.70
C ARG A 679 -19.53 -27.98 -5.83
N GLN A 680 -20.40 -28.52 -6.68
CA GLN A 680 -20.02 -29.28 -7.87
C GLN A 680 -19.49 -28.41 -9.04
N GLY A 681 -19.39 -27.08 -8.87
CA GLY A 681 -18.92 -26.17 -9.92
C GLY A 681 -19.85 -26.02 -11.12
N ARG A 682 -21.13 -26.41 -10.99
CA ARG A 682 -22.13 -26.36 -12.07
C ARG A 682 -22.77 -24.99 -12.25
N ILE A 683 -22.81 -24.20 -11.18
CA ILE A 683 -23.14 -22.78 -11.16
C ILE A 683 -21.99 -22.02 -10.49
N PRO A 684 -21.78 -20.73 -10.81
CA PRO A 684 -20.69 -19.96 -10.23
C PRO A 684 -20.85 -19.77 -8.72
N ARG A 685 -19.72 -19.83 -8.01
CA ARG A 685 -19.59 -19.45 -6.60
C ARG A 685 -18.95 -18.06 -6.49
N ILE A 686 -19.40 -17.29 -5.50
CA ILE A 686 -18.77 -16.03 -5.14
C ILE A 686 -17.69 -16.29 -4.09
N ILE A 687 -16.42 -16.24 -4.51
CA ILE A 687 -15.24 -16.53 -3.68
C ILE A 687 -14.53 -15.27 -3.14
N ARG A 688 -15.10 -14.09 -3.39
CA ARG A 688 -14.66 -12.76 -2.92
C ARG A 688 -15.83 -11.78 -3.02
N ARG A 689 -15.75 -10.61 -2.37
CA ARG A 689 -16.77 -9.57 -2.54
C ARG A 689 -16.84 -9.06 -3.99
N LEU A 690 -18.04 -8.64 -4.41
CA LEU A 690 -18.26 -7.95 -5.67
C LEU A 690 -17.73 -6.52 -5.57
N ASN A 691 -16.92 -6.08 -6.54
CA ASN A 691 -16.51 -4.68 -6.63
C ASN A 691 -17.68 -3.78 -7.05
N SER A 692 -17.52 -2.45 -7.00
CA SER A 692 -18.61 -1.50 -7.29
C SER A 692 -19.21 -1.62 -8.71
N SER A 693 -18.41 -1.97 -9.71
CA SER A 693 -18.89 -2.21 -11.08
C SER A 693 -19.65 -3.54 -11.20
N GLU A 694 -19.14 -4.61 -10.58
CA GLU A 694 -19.83 -5.90 -10.48
C GLU A 694 -21.15 -5.75 -9.72
N ARG A 695 -21.17 -5.03 -8.58
CA ARG A 695 -22.39 -4.70 -7.82
C ARG A 695 -23.43 -4.05 -8.73
N GLN A 696 -23.08 -2.96 -9.42
CA GLN A 696 -23.99 -2.21 -10.29
C GLN A 696 -24.50 -3.03 -11.49
N ALA A 697 -23.69 -3.93 -12.05
CA ALA A 697 -24.05 -4.76 -13.19
C ALA A 697 -24.83 -6.04 -12.83
N MET A 698 -24.64 -6.57 -11.62
CA MET A 698 -25.12 -7.90 -11.22
C MET A 698 -26.29 -7.87 -10.22
N ILE A 699 -26.41 -6.85 -9.35
CA ILE A 699 -27.50 -6.77 -8.37
C ILE A 699 -28.76 -6.25 -9.07
N LYS A 700 -29.56 -7.18 -9.58
CA LYS A 700 -30.80 -6.91 -10.31
C LYS A 700 -31.77 -8.07 -10.18
N SER A 701 -32.98 -7.89 -10.70
CA SER A 701 -34.02 -8.92 -10.68
C SER A 701 -33.56 -10.20 -11.38
N GLY A 702 -33.82 -11.34 -10.74
CA GLY A 702 -33.36 -12.67 -11.15
C GLY A 702 -31.98 -13.06 -10.62
N ALA A 703 -31.17 -12.15 -10.06
CA ALA A 703 -29.81 -12.46 -9.64
C ALA A 703 -29.78 -13.42 -8.42
N VAL A 704 -28.92 -14.45 -8.49
CA VAL A 704 -28.70 -15.41 -7.40
C VAL A 704 -27.21 -15.58 -7.16
N PHE A 705 -26.79 -15.42 -5.91
CA PHE A 705 -25.41 -15.55 -5.45
C PHE A 705 -25.30 -16.63 -4.38
N THR A 706 -24.27 -17.49 -4.48
CA THR A 706 -23.97 -18.54 -3.50
C THR A 706 -22.50 -18.46 -3.09
N PHE A 707 -22.21 -18.49 -1.79
CA PHE A 707 -20.84 -18.43 -1.25
C PHE A 707 -20.70 -19.24 0.05
N SER A 708 -19.55 -19.87 0.27
CA SER A 708 -19.14 -20.39 1.59
C SER A 708 -18.48 -19.27 2.40
N VAL A 709 -18.76 -19.21 3.70
CA VAL A 709 -18.12 -18.24 4.61
C VAL A 709 -16.61 -18.50 4.71
N GLU A 710 -16.22 -19.77 4.72
CA GLU A 710 -14.87 -20.28 4.88
C GLU A 710 -14.00 -20.05 3.63
N GLU A 711 -14.59 -20.27 2.44
CA GLU A 711 -13.90 -20.09 1.15
C GLU A 711 -13.76 -18.60 0.75
N SER A 712 -14.78 -17.78 1.06
CA SER A 712 -14.86 -16.39 0.55
C SER A 712 -14.48 -15.32 1.58
N GLY A 713 -14.46 -15.66 2.88
CA GLY A 713 -14.37 -14.70 3.98
C GLY A 713 -15.63 -13.84 4.20
N ILE A 714 -16.67 -14.00 3.37
CA ILE A 714 -17.89 -13.18 3.44
C ILE A 714 -18.80 -13.70 4.56
N GLN A 715 -18.81 -13.02 5.71
CA GLN A 715 -19.74 -13.31 6.81
C GLN A 715 -21.12 -12.63 6.65
N ARG A 716 -21.20 -11.57 5.85
CA ARG A 716 -22.43 -10.82 5.54
C ARG A 716 -22.37 -10.27 4.12
N TRP A 717 -23.45 -10.45 3.36
CA TRP A 717 -23.58 -9.92 2.01
C TRP A 717 -23.93 -8.43 2.01
N THR A 718 -23.17 -7.63 1.26
CA THR A 718 -23.29 -6.17 1.19
C THR A 718 -23.56 -5.75 -0.25
N ASP A 719 -24.65 -5.03 -0.49
CA ASP A 719 -25.19 -4.78 -1.83
C ASP A 719 -25.52 -3.31 -2.13
N SER A 720 -25.13 -2.39 -1.24
CA SER A 720 -25.33 -0.93 -1.36
C SER A 720 -26.79 -0.46 -1.54
N ILE A 721 -27.80 -1.33 -1.38
CA ILE A 721 -29.22 -0.98 -1.47
C ILE A 721 -29.77 -0.73 -0.05
N LEU A 722 -30.66 0.26 0.10
CA LEU A 722 -31.36 0.50 1.36
C LEU A 722 -32.52 -0.50 1.54
N TRP A 723 -32.44 -1.33 2.58
CA TRP A 723 -33.39 -2.41 2.84
C TRP A 723 -34.30 -2.15 4.03
N SER A 724 -35.53 -2.65 3.95
CA SER A 724 -36.42 -2.77 5.10
C SER A 724 -35.80 -3.66 6.19
N PRO A 725 -36.18 -3.49 7.48
CA PRO A 725 -35.98 -4.52 8.49
C PRO A 725 -36.51 -5.87 7.99
N SER A 726 -35.81 -6.95 8.30
CA SER A 726 -36.12 -8.28 7.76
C SER A 726 -37.51 -8.77 8.14
N ARG A 727 -38.06 -9.65 7.30
CA ARG A 727 -39.24 -10.46 7.58
C ARG A 727 -38.89 -11.93 7.42
N ILE A 728 -39.48 -12.78 8.25
CA ILE A 728 -39.27 -14.23 8.21
C ILE A 728 -40.24 -14.80 7.17
N ASP A 729 -39.71 -15.54 6.21
CA ASP A 729 -40.46 -16.27 5.18
C ASP A 729 -39.98 -17.72 5.19
N GLY A 730 -40.59 -18.54 6.04
CA GLY A 730 -40.07 -19.87 6.38
C GLY A 730 -38.62 -19.81 6.88
N ASN A 731 -37.72 -20.50 6.17
CA ASN A 731 -36.28 -20.48 6.47
C ASN A 731 -35.56 -19.21 5.99
N PHE A 732 -36.17 -18.44 5.10
CA PHE A 732 -35.54 -17.25 4.54
C PHE A 732 -35.71 -16.01 5.44
N LEU A 733 -34.88 -15.01 5.18
CA LEU A 733 -35.11 -13.62 5.55
C LEU A 733 -35.39 -12.83 4.26
N VAL A 734 -36.51 -12.11 4.23
CA VAL A 734 -36.95 -11.27 3.12
C VAL A 734 -36.83 -9.79 3.49
N TYR A 735 -36.36 -9.00 2.54
CA TYR A 735 -36.10 -7.57 2.64
C TYR A 735 -36.71 -6.88 1.41
N THR A 736 -37.27 -5.69 1.58
CA THR A 736 -37.80 -4.86 0.48
C THR A 736 -36.99 -3.58 0.32
N GLU A 737 -36.71 -3.18 -0.91
CA GLU A 737 -36.01 -1.94 -1.23
C GLU A 737 -36.81 -0.71 -0.76
N MET A 738 -36.11 0.24 -0.15
CA MET A 738 -36.66 1.49 0.36
C MET A 738 -36.21 2.70 -0.46
N LEU A 739 -37.00 3.77 -0.41
CA LEU A 739 -36.65 5.06 -0.98
C LEU A 739 -35.65 5.81 -0.11
N GLU A 740 -34.61 6.36 -0.73
CA GLU A 740 -33.72 7.33 -0.09
C GLU A 740 -34.48 8.58 0.36
N ARG A 741 -34.16 9.10 1.55
CA ARG A 741 -34.77 10.31 2.11
C ARG A 741 -34.11 11.58 1.57
N THR A 742 -34.48 11.98 0.36
CA THR A 742 -34.28 13.36 -0.13
C THR A 742 -35.54 14.21 0.07
N ALA A 743 -35.43 15.53 -0.09
CA ALA A 743 -36.23 16.48 0.71
C ALA A 743 -37.61 16.89 0.13
N ARG A 744 -38.55 17.09 1.08
CA ARG A 744 -39.89 17.74 0.97
C ARG A 744 -40.97 17.03 0.11
N PRO A 745 -42.19 16.79 0.65
CA PRO A 745 -43.27 16.15 -0.10
C PRO A 745 -43.97 17.12 -1.05
N SER A 746 -44.01 16.80 -2.35
CA SER A 746 -44.79 17.53 -3.37
C SER A 746 -45.66 16.59 -4.21
N GLN A 747 -46.95 16.57 -3.89
CA GLN A 747 -48.09 16.11 -4.72
C GLN A 747 -47.83 15.02 -5.78
N LYS A 748 -47.82 13.75 -5.37
CA LYS A 748 -48.28 12.62 -6.21
C LYS A 748 -49.24 11.75 -5.41
N LYS A 749 -50.27 11.20 -6.07
CA LYS A 749 -51.36 10.46 -5.40
C LYS A 749 -50.82 9.22 -4.69
N VAL A 750 -51.12 9.10 -3.39
CA VAL A 750 -51.00 7.82 -2.68
C VAL A 750 -52.11 6.90 -3.21
N VAL A 751 -51.74 5.68 -3.59
CA VAL A 751 -52.68 4.59 -3.88
C VAL A 751 -52.45 3.53 -2.82
N ASP A 752 -53.47 3.27 -2.00
CA ASP A 752 -53.40 2.22 -0.98
C ASP A 752 -53.37 0.84 -1.65
N LEU A 753 -52.20 0.22 -1.65
CA LEU A 753 -52.01 -1.18 -2.00
C LEU A 753 -51.61 -1.96 -0.76
N LYS A 754 -52.58 -2.63 -0.13
CA LYS A 754 -52.31 -3.62 0.92
C LYS A 754 -51.52 -4.78 0.30
N PRO A 755 -50.38 -5.20 0.88
CA PRO A 755 -49.69 -6.42 0.43
C PRO A 755 -50.55 -7.64 0.76
N ALA A 756 -51.06 -8.31 -0.26
CA ALA A 756 -51.96 -9.45 -0.12
C ALA A 756 -51.18 -10.75 0.14
N PHE A 757 -50.95 -11.09 1.41
CA PHE A 757 -50.47 -12.40 1.84
C PHE A 757 -51.13 -12.86 3.16
N THR A 758 -52.41 -13.19 3.07
CA THR A 758 -53.12 -14.10 3.98
C THR A 758 -54.43 -14.50 3.31
N ARG A 759 -54.85 -15.76 3.49
CA ARG A 759 -56.05 -16.32 2.86
C ARG A 759 -56.90 -17.00 3.94
N GLU A 760 -57.86 -16.27 4.49
CA GLU A 760 -59.19 -16.74 4.95
C GLU A 760 -59.94 -15.58 5.64
N GLU A 761 -61.27 -15.69 5.74
CA GLU A 761 -62.17 -14.62 6.15
C GLU A 761 -62.65 -14.77 7.59
N THR A 762 -62.84 -13.66 8.30
CA THR A 762 -64.04 -13.45 9.13
C THR A 762 -64.22 -11.97 9.49
N ILE A 763 -65.45 -11.60 9.87
CA ILE A 763 -65.90 -10.22 10.10
C ILE A 763 -66.11 -10.00 11.59
N GLU A 764 -65.55 -8.93 12.18
CA GLU A 764 -66.28 -8.07 13.12
C GLU A 764 -65.60 -6.71 13.39
N ASN A 765 -66.38 -5.73 13.84
CA ASN A 765 -65.93 -4.36 14.12
C ASN A 765 -65.59 -4.16 15.61
N LYS A 766 -64.46 -3.48 15.90
CA LYS A 766 -64.38 -2.54 17.03
C LYS A 766 -63.21 -1.55 16.92
N SER A 767 -63.38 -0.41 17.57
CA SER A 767 -62.56 0.79 17.44
C SER A 767 -61.68 1.06 18.67
N SER A 768 -60.43 1.48 18.44
CA SER A 768 -59.67 2.35 19.35
C SER A 768 -58.51 3.02 18.61
N LEU A 769 -58.07 4.19 19.09
CA LEU A 769 -56.89 4.89 18.56
C LEU A 769 -55.67 4.58 19.43
N SER A 770 -54.52 4.28 18.81
CA SER A 770 -53.22 4.40 19.49
C SER A 770 -52.05 4.51 18.49
N ALA A 771 -50.95 5.12 18.97
CA ALA A 771 -49.58 5.09 18.45
C ALA A 771 -49.30 5.45 16.97
N SER A 772 -48.62 6.58 16.78
CA SER A 772 -47.87 6.91 15.55
C SER A 772 -46.73 5.92 15.30
N SER A 773 -46.49 5.53 14.04
CA SER A 773 -45.27 4.83 13.61
C SER A 773 -44.87 5.24 12.19
N PRO A 774 -43.58 5.56 11.92
CA PRO A 774 -43.12 6.06 10.61
C PRO A 774 -42.89 4.93 9.59
N SER A 775 -43.91 4.11 9.37
CA SER A 775 -43.93 3.13 8.29
C SER A 775 -44.30 3.78 6.94
N ASN A 776 -43.83 3.18 5.84
CA ASN A 776 -44.09 3.53 4.43
C ASN A 776 -43.13 4.53 3.76
N LEU A 777 -41.88 4.09 3.55
CA LEU A 777 -40.99 4.55 2.46
C LEU A 777 -40.49 3.37 1.62
N VAL A 778 -41.35 2.38 1.39
CA VAL A 778 -41.07 1.26 0.47
C VAL A 778 -41.07 1.77 -0.97
N LYS A 779 -40.10 1.35 -1.78
CA LYS A 779 -40.01 1.75 -3.18
C LYS A 779 -41.05 0.99 -4.01
N ALA A 780 -41.96 1.70 -4.65
CA ALA A 780 -42.96 1.09 -5.53
C ALA A 780 -42.27 0.42 -6.74
N GLY A 781 -42.50 -0.89 -6.93
CA GLY A 781 -41.79 -1.69 -7.93
C GLY A 781 -40.31 -1.96 -7.59
N GLY A 782 -39.88 -1.68 -6.36
CA GLY A 782 -38.52 -1.93 -5.90
C GLY A 782 -38.13 -3.40 -5.83
N LEU A 783 -36.82 -3.63 -5.67
CA LEU A 783 -36.25 -4.96 -5.56
C LEU A 783 -36.62 -5.63 -4.22
N LEU A 784 -36.81 -6.94 -4.25
CA LEU A 784 -36.84 -7.81 -3.08
C LEU A 784 -35.53 -8.58 -3.00
N LYS A 785 -35.00 -8.73 -1.78
CA LYS A 785 -33.90 -9.63 -1.45
C LYS A 785 -34.40 -10.73 -0.55
N LYS A 786 -34.10 -11.99 -0.87
CA LYS A 786 -34.46 -13.19 -0.11
C LYS A 786 -33.17 -13.98 0.18
N THR A 787 -32.85 -14.18 1.45
CA THR A 787 -31.58 -14.81 1.89
C THR A 787 -31.81 -16.03 2.77
N VAL A 788 -30.92 -17.02 2.70
CA VAL A 788 -30.92 -18.22 3.57
C VAL A 788 -29.49 -18.70 3.79
N THR A 789 -29.24 -19.31 4.94
CA THR A 789 -28.00 -20.04 5.24
C THR A 789 -28.28 -21.53 5.23
N VAL A 790 -27.36 -22.32 4.68
CA VAL A 790 -27.40 -23.77 4.58
C VAL A 790 -26.09 -24.30 5.15
N THR A 791 -26.13 -24.82 6.37
CA THR A 791 -24.97 -25.43 7.03
C THR A 791 -24.70 -26.83 6.46
N THR A 792 -23.45 -27.11 6.12
CA THR A 792 -22.99 -28.39 5.55
C THR A 792 -21.85 -29.00 6.36
N ASP A 793 -21.45 -30.22 5.98
CA ASP A 793 -20.20 -30.86 6.42
C ASP A 793 -18.94 -30.01 6.17
N GLY A 794 -18.94 -29.18 5.12
CA GLY A 794 -17.84 -28.29 4.75
C GLY A 794 -17.92 -26.86 5.28
N GLY A 795 -18.96 -26.51 6.07
CA GLY A 795 -19.16 -25.15 6.58
C GLY A 795 -20.51 -24.52 6.23
N ASP A 796 -20.66 -23.22 6.52
CA ASP A 796 -21.88 -22.45 6.25
C ASP A 796 -21.84 -21.85 4.83
N LEU A 797 -22.87 -22.18 4.02
CA LEU A 797 -23.10 -21.53 2.73
C LEU A 797 -24.29 -20.59 2.80
N HIS A 798 -24.12 -19.37 2.29
CA HIS A 798 -25.18 -18.38 2.14
C HIS A 798 -25.67 -18.33 0.69
N ILE A 799 -26.98 -18.18 0.54
CA ILE A 799 -27.65 -17.87 -0.72
C ILE A 799 -28.35 -16.52 -0.59
N VAL A 800 -28.17 -15.68 -1.61
CA VAL A 800 -28.83 -14.38 -1.76
C VAL A 800 -29.50 -14.32 -3.12
N SER A 801 -30.83 -14.21 -3.14
CA SER A 801 -31.63 -14.07 -4.35
C SER A 801 -32.31 -12.70 -4.42
N TYR A 802 -32.37 -12.13 -5.62
CA TYR A 802 -32.99 -10.85 -5.92
C TYR A 802 -34.09 -11.01 -6.98
N TYR A 803 -35.23 -10.36 -6.80
CA TYR A 803 -36.33 -10.33 -7.78
C TYR A 803 -37.22 -9.11 -7.55
N THR A 804 -38.00 -8.69 -8.56
CA THR A 804 -39.17 -7.82 -8.32
C THR A 804 -40.44 -8.65 -8.32
N LEU A 805 -41.48 -8.19 -7.62
CA LEU A 805 -42.80 -8.80 -7.67
C LEU A 805 -43.34 -8.90 -9.10
N ALA A 806 -43.08 -7.89 -9.94
CA ALA A 806 -43.53 -7.87 -11.32
C ALA A 806 -42.86 -8.94 -12.19
N ASP A 807 -41.56 -9.21 -12.00
CA ASP A 807 -40.84 -10.21 -12.79
C ASP A 807 -41.22 -11.65 -12.38
N ALA A 808 -41.43 -11.88 -11.08
CA ALA A 808 -41.95 -13.14 -10.55
C ALA A 808 -43.40 -13.41 -11.01
N GLN A 809 -44.31 -12.45 -10.81
CA GLN A 809 -45.74 -12.60 -11.17
C GLN A 809 -45.99 -12.71 -12.69
N SER A 810 -45.11 -12.13 -13.53
CA SER A 810 -45.21 -12.26 -14.99
C SER A 810 -44.50 -13.49 -15.56
N GLY A 811 -43.96 -14.38 -14.70
CA GLY A 811 -43.27 -15.60 -15.14
C GLY A 811 -41.98 -15.34 -15.94
N ARG A 812 -41.41 -14.12 -15.85
CA ARG A 812 -40.17 -13.74 -16.54
C ARG A 812 -38.91 -14.25 -15.84
N LEU A 813 -39.04 -14.78 -14.63
CA LEU A 813 -38.00 -15.52 -13.91
C LEU A 813 -38.42 -16.99 -13.80
N SER A 814 -37.62 -17.90 -14.34
CA SER A 814 -37.76 -19.34 -14.12
C SER A 814 -37.26 -19.73 -12.73
N THR A 815 -37.92 -20.67 -12.06
CA THR A 815 -37.35 -21.37 -10.89
C THR A 815 -35.98 -21.96 -11.24
N VAL A 816 -35.06 -21.96 -10.28
CA VAL A 816 -33.74 -22.60 -10.43
C VAL A 816 -33.83 -24.12 -10.70
N MET A 817 -34.98 -24.76 -10.46
CA MET A 817 -35.20 -26.17 -10.83
C MET A 817 -35.44 -26.39 -12.34
N MET A 818 -35.65 -25.34 -13.15
CA MET A 818 -35.69 -25.45 -14.61
C MET A 818 -34.29 -25.51 -15.25
N GLU A 819 -33.24 -25.14 -14.52
CA GLU A 819 -31.85 -25.23 -14.98
C GLU A 819 -31.38 -26.69 -14.95
N ALA A 820 -31.10 -27.27 -16.13
CA ALA A 820 -30.72 -28.68 -16.28
C ALA A 820 -29.43 -29.05 -15.52
N ARG A 821 -28.53 -28.08 -15.31
CA ARG A 821 -27.33 -28.26 -14.47
C ARG A 821 -27.67 -28.50 -13.00
N ILE A 822 -28.80 -27.96 -12.53
CA ILE A 822 -29.29 -28.10 -11.16
C ILE A 822 -30.23 -29.31 -11.01
N SER A 823 -31.23 -29.45 -11.89
CA SER A 823 -32.26 -30.50 -11.74
C SER A 823 -31.74 -31.94 -11.91
N SER A 824 -30.55 -32.11 -12.49
CA SER A 824 -29.85 -33.39 -12.64
C SER A 824 -28.95 -33.77 -11.44
N ILE A 825 -28.96 -32.98 -10.36
CA ILE A 825 -28.19 -33.26 -9.14
C ILE A 825 -28.92 -34.29 -8.27
N LYS A 826 -28.16 -35.21 -7.68
CA LYS A 826 -28.61 -36.00 -6.52
C LYS A 826 -28.00 -35.37 -5.27
N LEU A 827 -28.85 -34.92 -4.35
CA LEU A 827 -28.40 -34.46 -3.04
C LEU A 827 -27.95 -35.66 -2.17
N ASP A 828 -27.09 -35.40 -1.20
CA ASP A 828 -26.73 -36.34 -0.14
C ASP A 828 -27.25 -35.78 1.20
N PRO A 829 -28.24 -36.42 1.86
CA PRO A 829 -28.77 -35.93 3.14
C PRO A 829 -27.72 -35.84 4.24
N SER A 830 -26.69 -36.70 4.23
CA SER A 830 -25.69 -36.77 5.30
C SER A 830 -24.82 -35.52 5.39
N ARG A 831 -24.76 -34.74 4.31
CA ARG A 831 -23.92 -33.55 4.18
C ARG A 831 -24.59 -32.24 4.56
N PHE A 832 -25.88 -32.26 4.94
CA PHE A 832 -26.64 -31.07 5.35
C PHE A 832 -27.03 -31.15 6.83
N ILE A 833 -26.71 -30.11 7.60
CA ILE A 833 -27.01 -30.06 9.04
C ILE A 833 -28.42 -29.48 9.24
N PHE A 834 -29.44 -30.31 8.96
CA PHE A 834 -30.85 -29.87 8.93
C PHE A 834 -31.36 -29.22 10.22
N SER A 835 -30.75 -29.51 11.38
CA SER A 835 -31.07 -28.89 12.68
C SER A 835 -30.67 -27.41 12.80
N ARG A 836 -30.00 -26.84 11.79
CA ARG A 836 -29.68 -25.40 11.71
C ARG A 836 -30.75 -24.56 11.03
N PHE A 837 -31.73 -25.17 10.36
CA PHE A 837 -32.87 -24.46 9.77
C PHE A 837 -33.90 -24.04 10.84
N ARG A 838 -34.58 -22.92 10.61
CA ARG A 838 -35.69 -22.43 11.46
C ARG A 838 -36.91 -23.37 11.40
N TYR A 839 -37.14 -23.94 10.23
CA TYR A 839 -38.13 -24.96 9.93
C TYR A 839 -37.40 -26.10 9.20
N PRO A 840 -36.84 -27.10 9.91
CA PRO A 840 -36.11 -28.20 9.31
C PRO A 840 -36.97 -28.96 8.28
N PRO A 841 -36.48 -29.17 7.04
CA PRO A 841 -37.22 -29.94 6.05
C PRO A 841 -37.26 -31.42 6.45
N THR A 842 -38.42 -32.06 6.27
CA THR A 842 -38.58 -33.49 6.58
C THR A 842 -38.00 -34.34 5.46
N VAL A 843 -37.08 -35.25 5.81
CA VAL A 843 -36.38 -36.11 4.85
C VAL A 843 -36.99 -37.50 4.84
N VAL A 844 -37.47 -37.95 3.68
CA VAL A 844 -37.95 -39.32 3.44
C VAL A 844 -37.12 -39.95 2.32
N LEU A 845 -36.69 -41.19 2.53
CA LEU A 845 -35.85 -41.96 1.60
C LEU A 845 -36.70 -42.93 0.76
N ASP A 846 -36.37 -43.04 -0.52
CA ASP A 846 -36.99 -43.95 -1.50
C ASP A 846 -35.90 -44.56 -2.41
N ASN A 847 -36.25 -45.59 -3.18
CA ASN A 847 -35.31 -46.36 -4.02
C ASN A 847 -34.88 -45.65 -5.33
N ARG A 848 -35.27 -44.40 -5.56
CA ARG A 848 -34.76 -43.53 -6.65
C ARG A 848 -34.03 -42.28 -6.12
N GLY A 849 -34.38 -41.86 -4.91
CA GLY A 849 -33.89 -40.67 -4.21
C GLY A 849 -34.99 -39.61 -4.10
N PHE A 850 -35.26 -39.19 -2.86
CA PHE A 850 -36.15 -38.10 -2.43
C PHE A 850 -37.56 -38.02 -3.05
N ILE A 851 -38.57 -38.21 -2.20
CA ILE A 851 -39.90 -37.65 -2.41
C ILE A 851 -40.22 -36.76 -1.21
N SER A 852 -40.70 -35.55 -1.48
CA SER A 852 -41.13 -34.59 -0.45
C SER A 852 -42.53 -34.96 0.07
N THR A 853 -42.77 -34.66 1.34
CA THR A 853 -44.08 -34.18 1.80
C THR A 853 -43.95 -32.71 2.17
N VAL A 854 -45.08 -31.99 2.14
CA VAL A 854 -45.21 -30.51 2.19
C VAL A 854 -44.62 -29.92 3.47
#